data_AF-A0A1F7AT93-F1
#
_entry.id   AF-A0A1F7AT93-F1
#
_cell.length_a   1.000
_cell.length_b   1.000
_cell.length_c   1.000
_cell.angle_alpha   90.00
_cell.angle_beta   90.00
_cell.angle_gamma   90.00
#
_symmetry.space_group_name_H-M   'P 1'
#
loop_
_entity.id
_entity.type
_entity.pdbx_description
1 polymer ?
#
loop_
_entity_poly.entity_id
_entity_poly.type
_entity_poly.pdbx_seq_one_letter_code
_entity_poly.pdbx_strand_id
1 'polypeptide(L)'
;MSIDFLNIIKLQSTHDQSKKDQVYKKILKNVLALTWISVVIYYYFAEKVSGEIGLIHGYYAESFTVAIKYLFFILIIPIIYACYCLYQWINKDQKTISIKITTPRILTTFCLLVLFAGNVVFFVKTPSFYQGNSLFIANDGQIKEIENLSSLTGDETLLIAKNSAYEWTNYLITDDTDPELKNRFEQSTFWGIQYGLITKSLGILLILSLITLIATGFGHTILKFIKKDLALETDTVLISFAIGLFSIIVFTFLIAAPHLLTIYSTWALLLTIVLISRKSIFEIINKLLKLNYRIETGFFNINLFIIFVLSLILSMNFIDNISPTARGWDGMNQYVNIAKRIEEAKGLIQMGGNYYWELLMGFGLIATKWITIALNLASFYPALLSAIVLYWILSKFSSKSTALLVTAWFYTMPMMLFHGTEENKVDLGNTLIAMIGFLSLYKGLSSKNTKDKLIFIGIAGLLTGFCLGIKLTSLMIIFTFLTIILYKEFRKTGAVAGFLFSIGMLLMGMLLTSDSTNTTKELPPYIIGLVIVGSSVILMAIKLLRDKNYRALLVPTIFIISSLIAFSPWMIKNFSENRSLTPNNLLFGIHPEPTIDYNSLPEELAIDESLCTETGTREELDRYMGYENNIIKKYITLPWHLTMNDIGILGMYIDVGWIPLALLIGLLPFIKLKKPDEKWSIALMFFINYWLLWLATSDGIIWYGLPGFLAISILMVGLIENYKREEVSLQKLTVTTLILILLIPALSLRLHNFGRGNLLLYISNVMTADEATTGIFPYGLQVHDLFEADQDGRYDEIWKIGTSLNYFIEDNFWRTYNDQYMDVINCLYQERNPDLLTKRLKALGFGYIIFDYNTYALSADPDGTLNEKYQAVLEYILNYTDIAIHDYFKGYLTVKIQGTDQ
;
A
#
# COMPACT_ATOMS: atom_id res chain seq x y z
N MET A 1 -14.87 39.63 17.79
CA MET A 1 -13.68 40.50 17.67
C MET A 1 -13.79 41.26 16.36
N SER A 2 -14.11 42.55 16.41
CA SER A 2 -14.20 43.43 15.24
C SER A 2 -12.78 43.76 14.76
N ILE A 3 -12.43 43.31 13.55
CA ILE A 3 -11.18 43.72 12.89
C ILE A 3 -11.41 45.12 12.34
N ASP A 4 -10.60 46.05 12.83
CA ASP A 4 -10.64 47.48 12.54
C ASP A 4 -10.06 47.74 11.12
N PHE A 5 -10.83 47.38 10.09
CA PHE A 5 -10.48 47.55 8.68
C PHE A 5 -10.27 49.04 8.30
N LEU A 6 -10.81 49.95 9.10
CA LEU A 6 -10.75 51.40 8.92
C LEU A 6 -9.40 52.05 9.26
N ASN A 7 -8.52 51.37 10.03
CA ASN A 7 -7.19 51.92 10.34
C ASN A 7 -6.18 51.80 9.19
N ILE A 8 -6.49 51.02 8.14
CA ILE A 8 -5.63 50.88 6.96
C ILE A 8 -5.69 52.13 6.05
N ILE A 9 -6.78 52.90 6.13
CA ILE A 9 -7.03 54.04 5.23
C ILE A 9 -6.37 55.34 5.73
N LYS A 10 -5.97 55.44 7.00
CA LYS A 10 -5.49 56.68 7.64
C LYS A 10 -3.95 56.87 7.69
N LEU A 11 -3.19 56.19 6.85
CA LEU A 11 -1.73 56.31 6.80
C LEU A 11 -1.30 57.23 5.65
N GLN A 12 -1.28 58.55 5.87
CA GLN A 12 -0.74 59.57 4.95
C GLN A 12 0.59 60.13 5.51
N SER A 13 1.70 59.43 5.29
CA SER A 13 3.04 60.04 5.28
C SER A 13 3.98 59.22 4.40
N THR A 14 4.98 59.84 3.79
CA THR A 14 5.91 59.24 2.81
C THR A 14 6.80 58.12 3.38
N HIS A 15 6.83 57.94 4.71
CA HIS A 15 7.50 56.79 5.35
C HIS A 15 6.65 55.50 5.39
N ASP A 16 5.39 55.55 4.93
CA ASP A 16 4.46 54.41 4.92
C ASP A 16 4.40 53.61 3.62
N GLN A 17 5.01 54.08 2.53
CA GLN A 17 4.91 53.40 1.23
C GLN A 17 5.44 51.96 1.29
N SER A 18 6.60 51.76 1.94
CA SER A 18 7.23 50.44 2.11
C SER A 18 6.39 49.49 2.96
N LYS A 19 5.71 49.99 4.00
CA LYS A 19 4.80 49.18 4.84
C LYS A 19 3.54 48.80 4.08
N LYS A 20 2.96 49.75 3.33
CA LYS A 20 1.82 49.49 2.44
C LYS A 20 2.17 48.43 1.39
N ASP A 21 3.33 48.55 0.73
CA ASP A 21 3.78 47.59 -0.28
C ASP A 21 3.98 46.19 0.31
N GLN A 22 4.47 46.07 1.54
CA GLN A 22 4.59 44.79 2.24
C GLN A 22 3.22 44.18 2.56
N VAL A 23 2.26 45.00 3.02
CA VAL A 23 0.89 44.56 3.31
C VAL A 23 0.18 44.12 2.03
N TYR A 24 0.27 44.89 0.93
CA TYR A 24 -0.32 44.52 -0.36
C TYR A 24 0.27 43.22 -0.92
N LYS A 25 1.61 43.06 -0.89
CA LYS A 25 2.27 41.82 -1.29
C LYS A 25 1.76 40.63 -0.49
N LYS A 26 1.57 40.80 0.81
CA LYS A 26 1.08 39.75 1.70
C LYS A 26 -0.38 39.37 1.40
N ILE A 27 -1.25 40.36 1.22
CA ILE A 27 -2.65 40.14 0.82
C ILE A 27 -2.69 39.38 -0.50
N LEU A 28 -1.93 39.82 -1.51
CA LEU A 28 -1.86 39.17 -2.81
C LEU A 28 -1.41 37.70 -2.69
N LYS A 29 -0.36 37.42 -1.91
CA LYS A 29 0.08 36.04 -1.65
C LYS A 29 -1.01 35.18 -1.02
N ASN A 30 -1.71 35.70 0.00
CA ASN A 30 -2.81 34.99 0.67
C ASN A 30 -3.97 34.74 -0.30
N VAL A 31 -4.36 35.74 -1.09
CA VAL A 31 -5.43 35.60 -2.09
C VAL A 31 -5.06 34.51 -3.11
N LEU A 32 -3.88 34.57 -3.71
CA LEU A 32 -3.42 33.56 -4.67
C LEU A 32 -3.41 32.16 -4.07
N ALA A 33 -2.89 32.01 -2.85
CA ALA A 33 -2.83 30.73 -2.15
C ALA A 33 -4.22 30.16 -1.85
N LEU A 34 -5.10 30.97 -1.26
CA LEU A 34 -6.46 30.56 -0.89
C LEU A 34 -7.34 30.32 -2.10
N THR A 35 -7.17 31.07 -3.18
CA THR A 35 -7.87 30.83 -4.44
C THR A 35 -7.45 29.48 -5.02
N TRP A 36 -6.15 29.19 -5.12
CA TRP A 36 -5.68 27.89 -5.61
C TRP A 36 -6.18 26.72 -4.75
N ILE A 37 -6.02 26.83 -3.42
CA ILE A 37 -6.48 25.79 -2.48
C ILE A 37 -7.99 25.57 -2.63
N SER A 38 -8.78 26.65 -2.72
CA SER A 38 -10.23 26.56 -2.93
C SER A 38 -10.59 25.91 -4.26
N VAL A 39 -9.85 26.20 -5.35
CA VAL A 39 -10.05 25.57 -6.66
C VAL A 39 -9.81 24.07 -6.57
N VAL A 40 -8.68 23.65 -5.99
CA VAL A 40 -8.36 22.22 -5.86
C VAL A 40 -9.41 21.50 -5.00
N ILE A 41 -9.80 22.07 -3.86
CA ILE A 41 -10.84 21.47 -2.99
C ILE A 41 -12.19 21.42 -3.72
N TYR A 42 -12.57 22.50 -4.41
CA TYR A 42 -13.83 22.56 -5.15
C TYR A 42 -13.89 21.46 -6.20
N TYR A 43 -12.88 21.36 -7.07
CA TYR A 43 -12.87 20.32 -8.09
C TYR A 43 -12.77 18.93 -7.48
N TYR A 44 -11.90 18.71 -6.47
CA TYR A 44 -11.80 17.39 -5.83
C TYR A 44 -13.15 16.88 -5.29
N PHE A 45 -13.99 17.78 -4.76
CA PHE A 45 -15.31 17.38 -4.28
C PHE A 45 -16.44 17.56 -5.31
N ALA A 46 -16.30 18.35 -6.37
CA ALA A 46 -17.39 18.69 -7.30
C ALA A 46 -17.07 18.31 -8.75
N GLU A 47 -17.96 17.53 -9.38
CA GLU A 47 -17.92 17.18 -10.80
C GLU A 47 -19.06 17.85 -11.58
N LYS A 48 -18.92 17.92 -12.91
CA LYS A 48 -20.05 17.94 -13.83
C LYS A 48 -20.20 16.56 -14.49
N VAL A 49 -21.08 15.70 -14.00
CA VAL A 49 -21.48 14.47 -14.71
C VAL A 49 -22.64 14.85 -15.64
N SER A 50 -22.50 14.63 -16.95
CA SER A 50 -23.58 14.86 -17.94
C SER A 50 -24.18 16.29 -17.94
N GLY A 51 -23.42 17.30 -17.52
CA GLY A 51 -23.88 18.69 -17.43
C GLY A 51 -24.55 19.06 -16.10
N GLU A 52 -24.80 18.10 -15.21
CA GLU A 52 -25.27 18.30 -13.84
C GLU A 52 -24.11 18.25 -12.83
N ILE A 53 -24.20 19.06 -11.77
CA ILE A 53 -23.13 19.13 -10.76
C ILE A 53 -23.23 17.90 -9.83
N GLY A 54 -22.33 16.94 -9.98
CA GLY A 54 -22.15 15.74 -9.15
C GLY A 54 -20.93 15.83 -8.22
N LEU A 55 -20.55 14.75 -7.53
CA LEU A 55 -19.31 14.66 -6.73
C LEU A 55 -18.30 13.75 -7.46
N ILE A 56 -17.07 14.20 -7.74
CA ILE A 56 -16.04 13.41 -8.49
C ILE A 56 -15.79 12.05 -7.84
N HIS A 57 -15.72 12.06 -6.51
CA HIS A 57 -15.48 10.87 -5.72
C HIS A 57 -16.81 10.39 -5.13
N GLY A 58 -17.54 9.58 -5.90
CA GLY A 58 -18.84 9.01 -5.50
C GLY A 58 -18.81 8.35 -4.11
N TYR A 59 -17.67 7.75 -3.74
CA TYR A 59 -17.50 7.15 -2.41
C TYR A 59 -17.61 8.14 -1.25
N TYR A 60 -17.29 9.44 -1.41
CA TYR A 60 -17.50 10.40 -0.31
C TYR A 60 -18.99 10.70 -0.09
N ALA A 61 -19.81 10.70 -1.15
CA ALA A 61 -21.25 10.97 -1.05
C ALA A 61 -21.95 9.95 -0.15
N GLU A 62 -21.75 8.68 -0.46
CA GLU A 62 -22.26 7.56 0.32
C GLU A 62 -21.66 7.54 1.72
N SER A 63 -20.38 7.91 1.83
CA SER A 63 -19.68 7.93 3.11
C SER A 63 -20.23 8.95 4.10
N PHE A 64 -20.67 10.12 3.65
CA PHE A 64 -21.29 11.10 4.54
C PHE A 64 -22.62 10.59 5.09
N THR A 65 -23.45 9.96 4.25
CA THR A 65 -24.73 9.36 4.65
C THR A 65 -24.53 8.27 5.69
N VAL A 66 -23.54 7.39 5.48
CA VAL A 66 -23.19 6.35 6.47
C VAL A 66 -22.62 6.98 7.74
N ALA A 67 -21.74 7.98 7.64
CA ALA A 67 -21.13 8.63 8.81
C ALA A 67 -22.16 9.27 9.76
N ILE A 68 -23.31 9.72 9.26
CA ILE A 68 -24.41 10.23 10.10
C ILE A 68 -24.90 9.14 11.07
N LYS A 69 -24.96 7.87 10.64
CA LYS A 69 -25.33 6.73 11.51
C LYS A 69 -24.32 6.51 12.65
N TYR A 70 -23.07 6.92 12.47
CA TYR A 70 -22.01 6.83 13.47
C TYR A 70 -21.85 8.11 14.31
N LEU A 71 -22.49 9.22 13.93
CA LEU A 71 -22.22 10.56 14.47
C LEU A 71 -22.36 10.62 15.99
N PHE A 72 -23.43 10.04 16.54
CA PHE A 72 -23.64 9.97 17.98
C PHE A 72 -22.45 9.33 18.72
N PHE A 73 -21.97 8.20 18.20
CA PHE A 73 -20.85 7.47 18.78
C PHE A 73 -19.53 8.23 18.62
N ILE A 74 -19.27 8.83 17.47
CA ILE A 74 -18.04 9.61 17.25
C ILE A 74 -17.99 10.80 18.21
N LEU A 75 -19.13 11.46 18.45
CA LEU A 75 -19.21 12.65 19.30
C LEU A 75 -19.18 12.35 20.79
N ILE A 76 -19.48 11.11 21.23
CA ILE A 76 -19.54 10.78 22.66
C ILE A 76 -18.21 11.05 23.37
N ILE A 77 -17.08 10.67 22.77
CA ILE A 77 -15.75 10.85 23.35
C ILE A 77 -15.36 12.35 23.42
N PRO A 78 -15.48 13.14 22.33
CA PRO A 78 -15.32 14.58 22.38
C PRO A 78 -16.24 15.29 23.38
N ILE A 79 -17.51 14.88 23.50
CA ILE A 79 -18.47 15.46 24.44
C ILE A 79 -18.04 15.18 25.88
N ILE A 80 -17.71 13.93 26.21
CA ILE A 80 -17.21 13.57 27.55
C ILE A 80 -15.94 14.36 27.88
N TYR A 81 -15.02 14.48 26.92
CA TYR A 81 -13.81 15.29 27.10
C TYR A 81 -14.13 16.78 27.31
N ALA A 82 -15.06 17.35 26.54
CA ALA A 82 -15.49 18.74 26.70
C ALA A 82 -16.14 18.98 28.07
N CYS A 83 -17.01 18.07 28.54
CA CYS A 83 -17.59 18.11 29.88
C CYS A 83 -16.52 18.03 30.97
N TYR A 84 -15.51 17.17 30.80
CA TYR A 84 -14.37 17.09 31.72
C TYR A 84 -13.56 18.39 31.75
N CYS A 85 -13.28 18.99 30.59
CA CYS A 85 -12.62 20.29 30.50
C CYS A 85 -13.42 21.37 31.24
N LEU A 86 -14.74 21.42 31.00
CA LEU A 86 -15.65 22.37 31.63
C LEU A 86 -15.67 22.20 33.16
N TYR A 87 -15.72 20.96 33.64
CA TYR A 87 -15.62 20.66 35.07
C TYR A 87 -14.30 21.16 35.68
N GLN A 88 -13.17 20.92 35.02
CA GLN A 88 -11.86 21.39 35.50
C GLN A 88 -11.75 22.91 35.49
N TRP A 89 -12.35 23.56 34.49
CA TRP A 89 -12.41 25.01 34.41
C TRP A 89 -13.23 25.60 35.55
N ILE A 90 -14.47 25.14 35.73
CA ILE A 90 -15.41 25.70 36.70
C ILE A 90 -14.95 25.44 38.14
N ASN A 91 -14.47 24.22 38.44
CA ASN A 91 -14.22 23.82 39.83
C ASN A 91 -12.78 24.03 40.29
N LYS A 92 -11.81 24.14 39.38
CA LYS A 92 -10.38 24.26 39.73
C LYS A 92 -9.68 25.47 39.13
N ASP A 93 -10.39 26.29 38.37
CA ASP A 93 -9.84 27.42 37.59
C ASP A 93 -8.63 27.01 36.73
N GLN A 94 -8.60 25.76 36.29
CA GLN A 94 -7.55 25.25 35.40
C GLN A 94 -7.97 25.46 33.96
N LYS A 95 -7.06 25.96 33.10
CA LYS A 95 -7.27 26.11 31.64
C LYS A 95 -6.48 25.09 30.82
N THR A 96 -5.79 24.19 31.51
CA THR A 96 -4.87 23.21 30.93
C THR A 96 -5.10 21.85 31.56
N ILE A 97 -4.90 20.79 30.77
CA ILE A 97 -4.93 19.41 31.22
C ILE A 97 -3.52 18.86 31.21
N SER A 98 -3.16 18.17 32.30
CA SER A 98 -1.95 17.36 32.37
C SER A 98 -2.28 15.91 32.00
N ILE A 99 -1.84 15.48 30.82
CA ILE A 99 -2.00 14.11 30.35
C ILE A 99 -0.69 13.38 30.64
N LYS A 100 -0.75 12.39 31.54
CA LYS A 100 0.38 11.49 31.80
C LYS A 100 0.33 10.32 30.82
N ILE A 101 1.38 10.19 30.03
CA ILE A 101 1.61 9.14 29.04
C ILE A 101 2.57 8.12 29.65
N THR A 102 2.11 6.88 29.73
CA THR A 102 2.89 5.71 30.13
C THR A 102 2.55 4.55 29.21
N THR A 103 3.44 3.57 29.09
CA THR A 103 3.23 2.38 28.25
C THR A 103 1.92 1.64 28.59
N PRO A 104 1.59 1.37 29.87
CA PRO A 104 0.30 0.76 30.20
C PRO A 104 -0.90 1.60 29.75
N ARG A 105 -0.83 2.93 29.86
CA ARG A 105 -1.94 3.81 29.42
C ARG A 105 -2.11 3.80 27.90
N ILE A 106 -1.02 3.78 27.14
CA ILE A 106 -1.08 3.68 25.67
C ILE A 106 -1.78 2.38 25.28
N LEU A 107 -1.36 1.26 25.85
CA LEU A 107 -1.96 -0.05 25.58
C LEU A 107 -3.43 -0.11 26.00
N THR A 108 -3.76 0.35 27.21
CA THR A 108 -5.15 0.39 27.69
C THR A 108 -6.02 1.29 26.81
N THR A 109 -5.54 2.48 26.43
CA THR A 109 -6.28 3.38 25.53
C THR A 109 -6.52 2.73 24.18
N PHE A 110 -5.52 2.07 23.59
CA PHE A 110 -5.69 1.36 22.31
C PHE A 110 -6.72 0.23 22.44
N CYS A 111 -6.60 -0.64 23.46
CA CYS A 111 -7.57 -1.72 23.68
C CYS A 111 -8.99 -1.18 23.88
N LEU A 112 -9.16 -0.09 24.64
CA LEU A 112 -10.47 0.55 24.83
C LEU A 112 -11.02 1.13 23.52
N LEU A 113 -10.17 1.68 22.65
CA LEU A 113 -10.59 2.18 21.34
C LEU A 113 -10.97 1.06 20.38
N VAL A 114 -10.26 -0.07 20.39
CA VAL A 114 -10.63 -1.26 19.62
C VAL A 114 -11.98 -1.81 20.09
N LEU A 115 -12.18 -1.94 21.41
CA LEU A 115 -13.46 -2.36 21.97
C LEU A 115 -14.57 -1.36 21.60
N PHE A 116 -14.31 -0.07 21.74
CA PHE A 116 -15.27 0.97 21.40
C PHE A 116 -15.66 0.91 19.92
N ALA A 117 -14.67 0.95 19.00
CA ALA A 117 -14.90 0.92 17.57
C ALA A 117 -15.64 -0.37 17.15
N GLY A 118 -15.21 -1.53 17.67
CA GLY A 118 -15.85 -2.82 17.43
C GLY A 118 -17.32 -2.82 17.86
N ASN A 119 -17.61 -2.46 19.11
CA ASN A 119 -19.00 -2.41 19.61
C ASN A 119 -19.87 -1.44 18.80
N VAL A 120 -19.32 -0.27 18.44
CA VAL A 120 -20.05 0.72 17.63
C VAL A 120 -20.41 0.13 16.27
N VAL A 121 -19.50 -0.56 15.59
CA VAL A 121 -19.82 -1.12 14.27
C VAL A 121 -20.80 -2.29 14.36
N PHE A 122 -20.71 -3.16 15.37
CA PHE A 122 -21.73 -4.19 15.60
C PHE A 122 -23.11 -3.58 15.88
N PHE A 123 -23.18 -2.50 16.65
CA PHE A 123 -24.44 -1.82 16.95
C PHE A 123 -25.03 -1.13 15.71
N VAL A 124 -24.20 -0.46 14.92
CA VAL A 124 -24.66 0.29 13.74
C VAL A 124 -25.03 -0.67 12.60
N LYS A 125 -24.16 -1.63 12.28
CA LYS A 125 -24.36 -2.55 11.16
C LYS A 125 -25.21 -3.76 11.49
N THR A 126 -25.39 -4.14 12.76
CA THR A 126 -26.21 -5.29 13.17
C THR A 126 -25.99 -6.54 12.28
N PRO A 127 -24.74 -7.03 12.16
CA PRO A 127 -24.47 -8.16 11.27
C PRO A 127 -25.08 -9.45 11.84
N SER A 128 -25.60 -10.31 10.97
CA SER A 128 -26.07 -11.65 11.33
C SER A 128 -25.71 -12.67 10.25
N PHE A 129 -25.64 -13.93 10.67
CA PHE A 129 -25.37 -15.06 9.80
C PHE A 129 -26.68 -15.77 9.50
N TYR A 130 -27.02 -15.91 8.22
CA TYR A 130 -28.23 -16.62 7.80
C TYR A 130 -27.95 -18.13 7.67
N GLN A 131 -28.63 -18.95 8.46
CA GLN A 131 -28.60 -20.40 8.39
C GLN A 131 -29.81 -20.94 7.61
N GLY A 132 -29.61 -21.29 6.35
CA GLY A 132 -30.70 -21.78 5.49
C GLY A 132 -30.26 -21.92 4.03
N ASN A 133 -31.16 -22.39 3.15
CA ASN A 133 -30.88 -22.44 1.72
C ASN A 133 -31.08 -21.06 1.07
N SER A 134 -30.58 -20.89 -0.15
CA SER A 134 -30.70 -19.62 -0.85
C SER A 134 -32.17 -19.25 -1.08
N LEU A 135 -32.54 -18.01 -0.72
CA LEU A 135 -33.85 -17.46 -0.97
C LEU A 135 -33.82 -16.60 -2.22
N PHE A 136 -34.76 -16.84 -3.12
CA PHE A 136 -34.94 -16.13 -4.37
C PHE A 136 -36.33 -15.50 -4.43
N ILE A 137 -36.45 -14.35 -5.09
CA ILE A 137 -37.74 -13.80 -5.47
C ILE A 137 -38.02 -14.14 -6.94
N ALA A 138 -39.10 -14.86 -7.19
CA ALA A 138 -39.55 -15.15 -8.56
C ALA A 138 -40.25 -13.93 -9.18
N ASN A 139 -40.47 -13.94 -10.50
CA ASN A 139 -41.14 -12.86 -11.23
C ASN A 139 -42.57 -12.53 -10.72
N ASP A 140 -43.22 -13.47 -10.05
CA ASP A 140 -44.53 -13.29 -9.39
C ASP A 140 -44.42 -12.63 -8.00
N GLY A 141 -43.21 -12.29 -7.57
CA GLY A 141 -42.91 -11.71 -6.26
C GLY A 141 -42.84 -12.72 -5.12
N GLN A 142 -43.03 -14.02 -5.37
CA GLN A 142 -42.95 -15.04 -4.31
C GLN A 142 -41.51 -15.35 -3.95
N ILE A 143 -41.24 -15.41 -2.64
CA ILE A 143 -39.96 -15.86 -2.11
C ILE A 143 -39.96 -17.40 -2.15
N LYS A 144 -38.97 -17.98 -2.84
CA LYS A 144 -38.73 -19.42 -2.93
C LYS A 144 -37.40 -19.74 -2.28
N GLU A 145 -37.41 -20.73 -1.40
CA GLU A 145 -36.20 -21.33 -0.87
C GLU A 145 -35.73 -22.44 -1.83
N ILE A 146 -34.51 -22.30 -2.33
CA ILE A 146 -33.94 -23.18 -3.35
C ILE A 146 -32.65 -23.78 -2.80
N GLU A 147 -32.69 -25.10 -2.55
CA GLU A 147 -31.53 -25.86 -2.10
C GLU A 147 -30.57 -26.18 -3.25
N ASN A 148 -31.12 -26.58 -4.41
CA ASN A 148 -30.34 -26.90 -5.59
C ASN A 148 -30.44 -25.76 -6.61
N LEU A 149 -29.35 -24.97 -6.74
CA LEU A 149 -29.29 -23.83 -7.66
C LEU A 149 -29.49 -24.23 -9.13
N SER A 150 -29.29 -25.50 -9.50
CA SER A 150 -29.55 -25.98 -10.87
C SER A 150 -31.04 -25.99 -11.23
N SER A 151 -31.95 -25.79 -10.27
CA SER A 151 -33.38 -25.69 -10.53
C SER A 151 -33.84 -24.27 -10.87
N LEU A 152 -32.93 -23.29 -10.89
CA LEU A 152 -33.25 -21.91 -11.26
C LEU A 152 -33.61 -21.85 -12.75
N THR A 153 -34.67 -21.11 -13.07
CA THR A 153 -35.08 -20.87 -14.45
C THR A 153 -34.35 -19.67 -15.08
N GLY A 154 -33.66 -18.88 -14.26
CA GLY A 154 -32.88 -17.71 -14.65
C GLY A 154 -33.63 -16.39 -14.49
N ASP A 155 -34.93 -16.46 -14.21
CA ASP A 155 -35.83 -15.33 -13.99
C ASP A 155 -35.91 -14.91 -12.50
N GLU A 156 -35.33 -15.70 -11.60
CA GLU A 156 -35.37 -15.43 -10.16
C GLU A 156 -34.22 -14.51 -9.70
N THR A 157 -34.52 -13.56 -8.81
CA THR A 157 -33.50 -12.68 -8.21
C THR A 157 -33.09 -13.20 -6.83
N LEU A 158 -31.80 -13.39 -6.59
CA LEU A 158 -31.29 -13.78 -5.28
C LEU A 158 -31.63 -12.71 -4.25
N LEU A 159 -32.34 -13.10 -3.20
CA LEU A 159 -32.57 -12.28 -2.02
C LEU A 159 -31.50 -12.58 -0.96
N ILE A 160 -31.35 -13.86 -0.61
CA ILE A 160 -30.44 -14.33 0.42
C ILE A 160 -29.67 -15.55 -0.08
N ALA A 161 -28.34 -15.55 0.02
CA ALA A 161 -27.51 -16.70 -0.28
C ALA A 161 -27.51 -17.68 0.89
N LYS A 162 -27.37 -18.97 0.57
CA LYS A 162 -27.16 -20.02 1.56
C LYS A 162 -25.97 -19.70 2.45
N ASN A 163 -26.14 -19.82 3.77
CA ASN A 163 -25.07 -19.71 4.76
C ASN A 163 -24.18 -18.47 4.58
N SER A 164 -24.77 -17.29 4.47
CA SER A 164 -24.06 -16.03 4.22
C SER A 164 -24.32 -14.98 5.32
N ALA A 165 -23.40 -14.02 5.44
CA ALA A 165 -23.61 -12.88 6.32
C ALA A 165 -24.46 -11.78 5.68
N TYR A 166 -25.25 -11.14 6.51
CA TYR A 166 -26.01 -9.95 6.17
C TYR A 166 -25.65 -8.81 7.11
N GLU A 167 -25.55 -7.61 6.55
CA GLU A 167 -25.49 -6.37 7.31
C GLU A 167 -26.89 -5.73 7.37
N TRP A 168 -27.08 -4.86 8.35
CA TRP A 168 -28.28 -4.07 8.57
C TRP A 168 -29.54 -4.90 8.84
N THR A 169 -29.37 -6.10 9.42
CA THR A 169 -30.46 -7.06 9.58
C THR A 169 -31.60 -6.59 10.47
N ASN A 170 -31.34 -5.74 11.47
CA ASN A 170 -32.42 -5.13 12.27
C ASN A 170 -33.29 -4.15 11.47
N TYR A 171 -32.83 -3.67 10.31
CA TYR A 171 -33.62 -2.84 9.40
C TYR A 171 -34.36 -3.68 8.35
N LEU A 172 -33.80 -4.83 7.97
CA LEU A 172 -34.37 -5.74 6.97
C LEU A 172 -35.41 -6.69 7.58
N ILE A 173 -35.15 -7.18 8.79
CA ILE A 173 -35.99 -8.14 9.51
C ILE A 173 -36.82 -7.37 10.55
N THR A 174 -38.02 -6.99 10.14
CA THR A 174 -38.99 -6.30 11.00
C THR A 174 -39.76 -7.30 11.87
N ASP A 175 -40.58 -6.80 12.79
CA ASP A 175 -41.46 -7.65 13.60
C ASP A 175 -42.56 -8.36 12.78
N ASP A 176 -42.79 -7.91 11.54
CA ASP A 176 -43.72 -8.53 10.59
C ASP A 176 -43.06 -9.66 9.76
N THR A 177 -41.74 -9.86 9.88
CA THR A 177 -41.05 -10.96 9.20
C THR A 177 -41.41 -12.29 9.85
N ASP A 178 -41.61 -13.33 9.03
CA ASP A 178 -41.90 -14.69 9.51
C ASP A 178 -40.95 -15.10 10.65
N PRO A 179 -41.48 -15.48 11.85
CA PRO A 179 -40.67 -15.93 12.97
C PRO A 179 -39.71 -17.07 12.63
N GLU A 180 -40.09 -17.97 11.72
CA GLU A 180 -39.21 -19.06 11.29
C GLU A 180 -38.00 -18.51 10.54
N LEU A 181 -38.23 -17.59 9.61
CA LEU A 181 -37.16 -16.92 8.85
C LEU A 181 -36.28 -16.06 9.79
N LYS A 182 -36.88 -15.36 10.74
CA LYS A 182 -36.15 -14.54 11.74
C LYS A 182 -35.21 -15.39 12.59
N ASN A 183 -35.62 -16.60 12.98
CA ASN A 183 -34.79 -17.52 13.77
C ASN A 183 -33.59 -18.10 13.01
N ARG A 184 -33.57 -18.00 11.67
CA ARG A 184 -32.44 -18.40 10.84
C ARG A 184 -31.30 -17.38 10.84
N PHE A 185 -31.52 -16.16 11.35
CA PHE A 185 -30.48 -15.14 11.45
C PHE A 185 -29.82 -15.14 12.81
N GLU A 186 -28.64 -15.75 12.88
CA GLU A 186 -27.82 -15.77 14.09
C GLU A 186 -27.07 -14.45 14.27
N GLN A 187 -27.33 -13.76 15.37
CA GLN A 187 -26.63 -12.53 15.75
C GLN A 187 -25.55 -12.79 16.80
N SER A 188 -24.51 -11.96 16.77
CA SER A 188 -23.47 -12.01 17.80
C SER A 188 -23.99 -11.52 19.15
N THR A 189 -23.73 -12.29 20.20
CA THR A 189 -24.00 -11.82 21.57
C THR A 189 -23.00 -10.74 21.98
N PHE A 190 -23.39 -9.84 22.90
CA PHE A 190 -22.48 -8.82 23.44
C PHE A 190 -21.16 -9.41 23.96
N TRP A 191 -21.24 -10.54 24.67
CA TRP A 191 -20.06 -11.24 25.21
C TRP A 191 -19.23 -11.92 24.13
N GLY A 192 -19.86 -12.48 23.08
CA GLY A 192 -19.16 -13.02 21.91
C GLY A 192 -18.33 -11.94 21.21
N ILE A 193 -18.91 -10.74 21.04
CA ILE A 193 -18.20 -9.57 20.50
C ILE A 193 -16.99 -9.21 21.38
N GLN A 194 -17.18 -9.07 22.71
CA GLN A 194 -16.07 -8.70 23.59
C GLN A 194 -14.96 -9.74 23.59
N TYR A 195 -15.33 -11.02 23.73
CA TYR A 195 -14.38 -12.13 23.78
C TYR A 195 -13.58 -12.21 22.47
N GLY A 196 -14.28 -12.16 21.33
CA GLY A 196 -13.69 -12.17 20.00
C GLY A 196 -12.71 -11.04 19.77
N LEU A 197 -13.15 -9.80 20.03
CA LEU A 197 -12.29 -8.61 19.91
C LEU A 197 -11.07 -8.72 20.82
N ILE A 198 -11.23 -9.04 22.10
CA ILE A 198 -10.11 -9.07 23.06
C ILE A 198 -9.11 -10.16 22.69
N THR A 199 -9.57 -11.40 22.49
CA THR A 199 -8.68 -12.55 22.28
C THR A 199 -7.89 -12.41 20.99
N LYS A 200 -8.54 -12.08 19.87
CA LYS A 200 -7.86 -11.90 18.59
C LYS A 200 -6.92 -10.69 18.63
N SER A 201 -7.37 -9.57 19.20
CA SER A 201 -6.54 -8.35 19.30
C SER A 201 -5.28 -8.58 20.13
N LEU A 202 -5.41 -9.21 21.31
CA LEU A 202 -4.26 -9.49 22.17
C LEU A 202 -3.26 -10.44 21.52
N GLY A 203 -3.74 -11.48 20.82
CA GLY A 203 -2.88 -12.40 20.08
C GLY A 203 -2.06 -11.68 19.01
N ILE A 204 -2.70 -10.85 18.18
CA ILE A 204 -2.04 -10.07 17.13
C ILE A 204 -1.03 -9.08 17.74
N LEU A 205 -1.46 -8.28 18.73
CA LEU A 205 -0.59 -7.30 19.37
C LEU A 205 0.61 -7.94 20.04
N LEU A 206 0.47 -9.11 20.65
CA LEU A 206 1.57 -9.85 21.27
C LEU A 206 2.63 -10.26 20.24
N ILE A 207 2.22 -10.86 19.12
CA ILE A 207 3.13 -11.31 18.07
C ILE A 207 3.82 -10.13 17.39
N LEU A 208 3.08 -9.08 17.01
CA LEU A 208 3.67 -7.87 16.42
C LEU A 208 4.65 -7.18 17.39
N SER A 209 4.30 -7.11 18.68
CA SER A 209 5.18 -6.55 19.71
C SER A 209 6.45 -7.39 19.91
N LEU A 210 6.31 -8.72 19.87
CA LEU A 210 7.44 -9.64 19.98
C LEU A 210 8.41 -9.46 18.81
N ILE A 211 7.91 -9.46 17.57
CA ILE A 211 8.72 -9.20 16.37
C ILE A 211 9.40 -7.84 16.48
N THR A 212 8.67 -6.78 16.85
CA THR A 212 9.22 -5.43 17.03
C THR A 212 10.36 -5.42 18.05
N LEU A 213 10.16 -6.06 19.21
CA LEU A 213 11.11 -6.07 20.30
C LEU A 213 12.38 -6.87 19.95
N ILE A 214 12.22 -8.05 19.33
CA ILE A 214 13.33 -8.90 18.90
C ILE A 214 14.14 -8.17 17.82
N ALA A 215 13.49 -7.61 16.80
CA ALA A 215 14.15 -6.85 15.75
C ALA A 215 14.91 -5.65 16.34
N THR A 216 14.26 -4.82 17.15
CA THR A 216 14.90 -3.64 17.76
C THR A 216 16.06 -4.03 18.67
N GLY A 217 15.89 -5.05 19.51
CA GLY A 217 16.92 -5.53 20.44
C GLY A 217 18.13 -6.11 19.71
N PHE A 218 17.92 -6.89 18.66
CA PHE A 218 18.98 -7.48 17.89
C PHE A 218 19.74 -6.44 17.05
N GLY A 219 19.02 -5.55 16.36
CA GLY A 219 19.67 -4.48 15.62
C GLY A 219 20.43 -3.51 16.52
N HIS A 220 19.95 -3.22 17.74
CA HIS A 220 20.70 -2.40 18.70
C HIS A 220 21.97 -3.13 19.18
N THR A 221 21.93 -4.46 19.30
CA THR A 221 23.10 -5.28 19.62
C THR A 221 24.14 -5.21 18.50
N ILE A 222 23.72 -5.32 17.24
CA ILE A 222 24.58 -5.15 16.07
C ILE A 222 25.18 -3.74 16.04
N LEU A 223 24.37 -2.70 16.26
CA LEU A 223 24.85 -1.33 16.25
C LEU A 223 25.84 -1.04 17.39
N LYS A 224 25.62 -1.59 18.60
CA LYS A 224 26.57 -1.49 19.72
C LYS A 224 27.88 -2.22 19.43
N PHE A 225 27.83 -3.31 18.66
CA PHE A 225 29.05 -3.99 18.21
C PHE A 225 29.88 -3.09 17.28
N ILE A 226 29.23 -2.37 16.37
CA ILE A 226 29.89 -1.42 15.44
C ILE A 226 30.35 -0.14 16.17
N LYS A 227 29.53 0.36 17.10
CA LYS A 227 29.75 1.59 17.88
C LYS A 227 29.38 1.36 19.36
N LYS A 228 30.40 1.06 20.18
CA LYS A 228 30.23 0.68 21.60
C LYS A 228 29.44 1.69 22.44
N ASP A 229 29.67 2.99 22.25
CA ASP A 229 29.06 4.05 23.07
C ASP A 229 27.70 4.53 22.53
N LEU A 230 27.00 3.69 21.77
CA LEU A 230 25.74 4.08 21.16
C LEU A 230 24.59 4.09 22.17
N ALA A 231 24.05 5.28 22.42
CA ALA A 231 22.88 5.49 23.27
C ALA A 231 21.58 5.06 22.57
N LEU A 232 20.65 4.54 23.36
CA LEU A 232 19.30 4.14 22.93
C LEU A 232 18.41 5.38 22.75
N GLU A 233 18.68 6.20 21.73
CA GLU A 233 17.86 7.33 21.31
C GLU A 233 16.82 6.92 20.28
N THR A 234 15.77 7.71 20.05
CA THR A 234 14.71 7.38 19.09
C THR A 234 15.25 7.10 17.67
N ASP A 235 16.19 7.91 17.17
CA ASP A 235 16.82 7.68 15.87
C ASP A 235 17.50 6.30 15.82
N THR A 236 18.24 5.98 16.88
CA THR A 236 18.94 4.71 17.01
C THR A 236 17.95 3.55 17.15
N VAL A 237 16.84 3.72 17.86
CA VAL A 237 15.79 2.69 18.00
C VAL A 237 15.18 2.35 16.65
N LEU A 238 14.80 3.36 15.85
CA LEU A 238 14.21 3.14 14.52
C LEU A 238 15.21 2.49 13.56
N ILE A 239 16.46 2.95 13.55
CA ILE A 239 17.53 2.35 12.72
C ILE A 239 17.84 0.91 13.20
N SER A 240 17.86 0.67 14.51
CA SER A 240 18.04 -0.66 15.09
C SER A 240 16.92 -1.60 14.67
N PHE A 241 15.67 -1.15 14.73
CA PHE A 241 14.53 -1.93 14.28
C PHE A 241 14.70 -2.41 12.83
N ALA A 242 15.03 -1.52 11.89
CA ALA A 242 15.20 -1.90 10.48
C ALA A 242 16.39 -2.85 10.25
N ILE A 243 17.53 -2.63 10.91
CA ILE A 243 18.70 -3.52 10.83
C ILE A 243 18.37 -4.90 11.38
N GLY A 244 17.69 -4.96 12.53
CA GLY A 244 17.30 -6.22 13.13
C GLY A 244 16.27 -6.97 12.29
N LEU A 245 15.31 -6.26 11.69
CA LEU A 245 14.32 -6.86 10.80
C LEU A 245 14.98 -7.45 9.55
N PHE A 246 15.88 -6.69 8.90
CA PHE A 246 16.69 -7.18 7.80
C PHE A 246 17.47 -8.43 8.20
N SER A 247 18.10 -8.42 9.38
CA SER A 247 18.90 -9.56 9.84
C SER A 247 18.05 -10.80 10.13
N ILE A 248 16.85 -10.63 10.71
CA ILE A 248 15.89 -11.73 10.90
C ILE A 248 15.55 -12.35 9.53
N ILE A 249 15.22 -11.53 8.54
CA ILE A 249 14.86 -11.99 7.20
C ILE A 249 16.03 -12.71 6.53
N VAL A 250 17.26 -12.19 6.62
CA VAL A 250 18.44 -12.88 6.06
C VAL A 250 18.67 -14.23 6.73
N PHE A 251 18.51 -14.34 8.05
CA PHE A 251 18.62 -15.64 8.71
C PHE A 251 17.48 -16.59 8.34
N THR A 252 16.25 -16.10 8.23
CA THR A 252 15.11 -16.86 7.70
C THR A 252 15.42 -17.37 6.30
N PHE A 253 15.92 -16.50 5.42
CA PHE A 253 16.33 -16.83 4.06
C PHE A 253 17.35 -17.97 4.04
N LEU A 254 18.38 -17.89 4.88
CA LEU A 254 19.43 -18.91 4.96
C LEU A 254 18.90 -20.26 5.47
N ILE A 255 17.90 -20.26 6.37
CA ILE A 255 17.22 -21.48 6.84
C ILE A 255 16.26 -22.03 5.77
N ALA A 256 15.63 -21.14 5.01
CA ALA A 256 14.69 -21.49 3.96
C ALA A 256 15.38 -22.04 2.71
N ALA A 257 16.61 -21.60 2.41
CA ALA A 257 17.37 -22.07 1.26
C ALA A 257 17.54 -23.61 1.19
N PRO A 258 17.84 -24.32 2.30
CA PRO A 258 17.84 -25.78 2.33
C PRO A 258 16.47 -26.43 2.63
N HIS A 259 15.36 -25.69 2.50
CA HIS A 259 14.00 -26.16 2.86
C HIS A 259 13.83 -26.62 4.32
N LEU A 260 14.48 -25.92 5.25
CA LEU A 260 14.40 -26.21 6.69
C LEU A 260 13.51 -25.23 7.46
N LEU A 261 12.71 -24.41 6.77
CA LEU A 261 11.85 -23.41 7.39
C LEU A 261 10.55 -24.05 7.89
N THR A 262 10.55 -24.41 9.17
CA THR A 262 9.43 -25.05 9.87
C THR A 262 9.05 -24.21 11.09
N ILE A 263 7.95 -24.56 11.76
CA ILE A 263 7.57 -23.94 13.03
C ILE A 263 8.72 -23.99 14.05
N TYR A 264 9.43 -25.12 14.16
CA TYR A 264 10.50 -25.32 15.13
C TYR A 264 11.73 -24.49 14.81
N SER A 265 12.19 -24.47 13.55
CA SER A 265 13.36 -23.68 13.18
C SER A 265 13.09 -22.18 13.26
N THR A 266 11.86 -21.75 12.96
CA THR A 266 11.46 -20.34 13.09
C THR A 266 11.49 -19.89 14.55
N TRP A 267 10.90 -20.66 15.47
CA TRP A 267 10.96 -20.35 16.91
C TRP A 267 12.37 -20.50 17.49
N ALA A 268 13.16 -21.47 17.02
CA ALA A 268 14.56 -21.61 17.42
C ALA A 268 15.41 -20.40 16.98
N LEU A 269 15.18 -19.87 15.77
CA LEU A 269 15.81 -18.64 15.29
C LEU A 269 15.44 -17.47 16.20
N LEU A 270 14.15 -17.24 16.44
CA LEU A 270 13.67 -16.15 17.30
C LEU A 270 14.24 -16.25 18.72
N LEU A 271 14.25 -17.44 19.31
CA LEU A 271 14.83 -17.68 20.64
C LEU A 271 16.34 -17.40 20.66
N THR A 272 17.07 -17.86 19.64
CA THR A 272 18.51 -17.61 19.50
C THR A 272 18.81 -16.11 19.45
N ILE A 273 18.03 -15.37 18.65
CA ILE A 273 18.17 -13.91 18.55
C ILE A 273 17.87 -13.23 19.90
N VAL A 274 16.84 -13.68 20.63
CA VAL A 274 16.54 -13.17 21.98
C VAL A 274 17.72 -13.42 22.93
N LEU A 275 18.30 -14.62 22.94
CA LEU A 275 19.42 -14.97 23.81
C LEU A 275 20.65 -14.11 23.53
N ILE A 276 20.98 -13.89 22.25
CA ILE A 276 22.08 -13.02 21.83
C ILE A 276 21.83 -11.56 22.23
N SER A 277 20.60 -11.08 22.04
CA SER A 277 20.23 -9.68 22.24
C SER A 277 19.67 -9.35 23.64
N ARG A 278 19.70 -10.30 24.58
CA ARG A 278 19.05 -10.18 25.91
C ARG A 278 19.36 -8.88 26.67
N LYS A 279 20.60 -8.39 26.57
CA LYS A 279 21.02 -7.13 27.24
C LYS A 279 20.32 -5.92 26.64
N SER A 280 20.29 -5.85 25.31
CA SER A 280 19.64 -4.78 24.55
C SER A 280 18.13 -4.84 24.71
N ILE A 281 17.53 -6.04 24.66
CA ILE A 281 16.10 -6.25 24.93
C ILE A 281 15.75 -5.75 26.34
N PHE A 282 16.52 -6.13 27.36
CA PHE A 282 16.26 -5.69 28.73
C PHE A 282 16.40 -4.16 28.89
N GLU A 283 17.38 -3.54 28.23
CA GLU A 283 17.52 -2.08 28.18
C GLU A 283 16.29 -1.40 27.55
N ILE A 284 15.79 -1.93 26.43
CA ILE A 284 14.59 -1.44 25.74
C ILE A 284 13.35 -1.61 26.62
N ILE A 285 13.11 -2.81 27.17
CA ILE A 285 11.97 -3.08 28.06
C ILE A 285 12.01 -2.14 29.26
N ASN A 286 13.16 -1.98 29.91
CA ASN A 286 13.29 -1.07 31.04
C ASN A 286 12.97 0.37 30.67
N LYS A 287 13.41 0.83 29.49
CA LYS A 287 13.10 2.17 29.01
C LYS A 287 11.61 2.34 28.69
N LEU A 288 10.97 1.32 28.11
CA LEU A 288 9.53 1.31 27.84
C LEU A 288 8.71 1.30 29.14
N LEU A 289 9.08 0.48 30.11
CA LEU A 289 8.38 0.40 31.40
C LEU A 289 8.55 1.68 32.23
N LYS A 290 9.71 2.34 32.13
CA LYS A 290 9.99 3.63 32.79
C LYS A 290 9.48 4.84 32.00
N LEU A 291 8.84 4.65 30.85
CA LEU A 291 8.27 5.74 30.07
C LEU A 291 7.22 6.48 30.89
N ASN A 292 7.54 7.71 31.26
CA ASN A 292 6.67 8.59 32.03
C ASN A 292 6.85 10.01 31.50
N TYR A 293 5.93 10.42 30.63
CA TYR A 293 5.92 11.76 30.06
C TYR A 293 4.63 12.47 30.45
N ARG A 294 4.73 13.74 30.86
CA ARG A 294 3.57 14.58 31.14
C ARG A 294 3.47 15.64 30.06
N ILE A 295 2.30 15.74 29.44
CA ILE A 295 1.98 16.78 28.47
C ILE A 295 0.97 17.71 29.10
N GLU A 296 1.31 18.99 29.16
CA GLU A 296 0.37 20.05 29.49
C GLU A 296 -0.17 20.63 28.19
N THR A 297 -1.49 20.64 28.05
CA THR A 297 -2.18 21.14 26.85
C THR A 297 -3.40 21.94 27.24
N GLY A 298 -3.69 23.01 26.50
CA GLY A 298 -4.96 23.73 26.63
C GLY A 298 -6.15 22.85 26.22
N PHE A 299 -7.34 23.18 26.72
CA PHE A 299 -8.58 22.44 26.44
C PHE A 299 -8.89 22.34 24.94
N PHE A 300 -8.72 23.43 24.19
CA PHE A 300 -9.04 23.53 22.76
C PHE A 300 -7.81 23.35 21.86
N ASN A 301 -7.03 22.28 22.10
CA ASN A 301 -5.87 21.96 21.26
C ASN A 301 -6.27 21.07 20.08
N ILE A 302 -6.19 21.61 18.86
CA ILE A 302 -6.51 20.89 17.62
C ILE A 302 -5.69 19.58 17.48
N ASN A 303 -4.48 19.50 18.04
CA ASN A 303 -3.67 18.29 17.99
C ASN A 303 -4.34 17.12 18.72
N LEU A 304 -5.14 17.38 19.78
CA LEU A 304 -5.90 16.32 20.47
C LEU A 304 -7.00 15.77 19.57
N PHE A 305 -7.66 16.63 18.78
CA PHE A 305 -8.63 16.18 17.79
C PHE A 305 -7.97 15.35 16.68
N ILE A 306 -6.82 15.77 16.17
CA ILE A 306 -6.05 14.98 15.18
C ILE A 306 -5.70 13.60 15.75
N ILE A 307 -5.15 13.55 16.97
CA ILE A 307 -4.78 12.28 17.63
C ILE A 307 -6.02 11.39 17.83
N PHE A 308 -7.15 11.97 18.23
CA PHE A 308 -8.41 11.24 18.40
C PHE A 308 -8.88 10.60 17.09
N VAL A 309 -8.98 11.38 16.01
CA VAL A 309 -9.41 10.87 14.70
C VAL A 309 -8.46 9.80 14.19
N LEU A 310 -7.14 10.02 14.28
CA LEU A 310 -6.15 9.02 13.87
C LEU A 310 -6.25 7.74 14.71
N SER A 311 -6.48 7.85 16.01
CA SER A 311 -6.58 6.68 16.88
C SER A 311 -7.85 5.86 16.58
N LEU A 312 -8.95 6.51 16.21
CA LEU A 312 -10.15 5.83 15.71
C LEU A 312 -9.87 5.10 14.40
N ILE A 313 -9.32 5.79 13.39
CA ILE A 313 -8.99 5.19 12.08
C ILE A 313 -8.01 4.02 12.26
N LEU A 314 -6.99 4.17 13.11
CA LEU A 314 -6.05 3.10 13.45
C LEU A 314 -6.75 1.88 14.05
N SER A 315 -7.69 2.09 14.97
CA SER A 315 -8.45 1.00 15.59
C SER A 315 -9.36 0.30 14.57
N MET A 316 -10.00 1.05 13.68
CA MET A 316 -10.80 0.51 12.58
C MET A 316 -9.94 -0.31 11.62
N ASN A 317 -8.79 0.22 11.18
CA ASN A 317 -7.85 -0.48 10.30
C ASN A 317 -7.36 -1.78 10.92
N PHE A 318 -7.05 -1.76 12.22
CA PHE A 318 -6.65 -2.95 12.94
C PHE A 318 -7.76 -4.02 12.93
N ILE A 319 -9.00 -3.65 13.23
CA ILE A 319 -10.14 -4.57 13.26
C ILE A 319 -10.41 -5.20 11.88
N ASP A 320 -10.41 -4.42 10.80
CA ASP A 320 -10.68 -4.97 9.46
C ASP A 320 -9.56 -5.90 8.95
N ASN A 321 -8.34 -5.80 9.50
CA ASN A 321 -7.29 -6.77 9.23
C ASN A 321 -7.44 -8.09 10.02
N ILE A 322 -8.43 -8.21 10.92
CA ILE A 322 -8.78 -9.48 11.56
C ILE A 322 -9.63 -10.31 10.58
N SER A 323 -8.95 -10.96 9.65
CA SER A 323 -9.57 -11.73 8.57
C SER A 323 -8.99 -13.15 8.47
N PRO A 324 -9.81 -14.16 8.11
CA PRO A 324 -9.35 -15.53 7.88
C PRO A 324 -8.79 -15.75 6.47
N THR A 325 -8.83 -14.77 5.57
CA THR A 325 -8.28 -14.89 4.22
C THR A 325 -7.79 -13.54 3.69
N ALA A 326 -6.88 -13.55 2.72
CA ALA A 326 -6.48 -12.34 2.00
C ALA A 326 -7.66 -11.81 1.17
N ARG A 327 -7.77 -10.48 1.01
CA ARG A 327 -8.91 -9.85 0.30
C ARG A 327 -8.50 -9.04 -0.93
N GLY A 328 -7.26 -8.56 -0.96
CA GLY A 328 -6.73 -7.77 -2.05
C GLY A 328 -6.29 -8.63 -3.23
N TRP A 329 -6.37 -8.05 -4.42
CA TRP A 329 -5.99 -8.69 -5.67
C TRP A 329 -4.53 -9.13 -5.65
N ASP A 330 -3.60 -8.21 -5.35
CA ASP A 330 -2.17 -8.56 -5.32
C ASP A 330 -1.86 -9.42 -4.08
N GLY A 331 -2.54 -9.18 -2.96
CA GLY A 331 -2.41 -10.02 -1.78
C GLY A 331 -2.63 -11.50 -2.11
N MET A 332 -3.71 -11.81 -2.81
CA MET A 332 -4.07 -13.17 -3.21
C MET A 332 -3.28 -13.72 -4.40
N ASN A 333 -2.96 -12.89 -5.39
CA ASN A 333 -2.24 -13.36 -6.58
C ASN A 333 -0.74 -13.50 -6.34
N GLN A 334 -0.17 -12.64 -5.48
CA GLN A 334 1.26 -12.49 -5.32
C GLN A 334 1.68 -12.60 -3.85
N TYR A 335 1.42 -11.61 -3.01
CA TYR A 335 2.21 -11.41 -1.78
C TYR A 335 1.86 -12.39 -0.64
N VAL A 336 0.57 -12.54 -0.31
CA VAL A 336 0.13 -13.52 0.69
C VAL A 336 0.23 -14.93 0.12
N ASN A 337 0.03 -15.10 -1.18
CA ASN A 337 0.25 -16.36 -1.89
C ASN A 337 1.71 -16.82 -1.76
N ILE A 338 2.69 -15.96 -2.04
CA ILE A 338 4.12 -16.26 -1.83
C ILE A 338 4.37 -16.70 -0.38
N ALA A 339 3.79 -15.99 0.61
CA ALA A 339 3.93 -16.37 2.01
C ALA A 339 3.32 -17.76 2.32
N LYS A 340 2.19 -18.12 1.71
CA LYS A 340 1.56 -19.45 1.76
C LYS A 340 2.46 -20.50 1.11
N ARG A 341 2.96 -20.25 -0.10
CA ARG A 341 3.87 -21.13 -0.84
C ARG A 341 5.19 -21.39 -0.10
N ILE A 342 5.75 -20.39 0.58
CA ILE A 342 6.95 -20.56 1.43
C ILE A 342 6.67 -21.53 2.60
N GLU A 343 5.47 -21.46 3.18
CA GLU A 343 5.05 -22.33 4.26
C GLU A 343 4.88 -23.78 3.79
N GLU A 344 4.20 -23.98 2.66
CA GLU A 344 3.98 -25.29 2.04
C GLU A 344 5.29 -25.94 1.60
N ALA A 345 6.16 -25.18 0.92
CA ALA A 345 7.48 -25.64 0.46
C ALA A 345 8.50 -25.78 1.60
N LYS A 346 8.19 -25.29 2.82
CA LYS A 346 9.10 -25.22 3.97
C LYS A 346 10.43 -24.53 3.64
N GLY A 347 10.45 -23.63 2.66
CA GLY A 347 11.68 -23.14 2.07
C GLY A 347 11.50 -22.00 1.08
N LEU A 348 12.60 -21.62 0.42
CA LEU A 348 12.55 -20.67 -0.68
C LEU A 348 11.87 -21.34 -1.88
N ILE A 349 11.07 -20.57 -2.61
CA ILE A 349 10.37 -21.03 -3.80
C ILE A 349 11.00 -20.42 -5.06
N GLN A 350 10.82 -21.10 -6.19
CA GLN A 350 11.06 -20.47 -7.49
C GLN A 350 9.87 -19.56 -7.76
N MET A 351 10.14 -18.28 -7.90
CA MET A 351 9.16 -17.26 -8.24
C MET A 351 9.93 -16.13 -8.90
N GLY A 352 9.38 -15.59 -9.98
CA GLY A 352 9.92 -14.39 -10.60
C GLY A 352 9.91 -13.23 -9.61
N GLY A 353 11.07 -12.64 -9.33
CA GLY A 353 11.24 -11.49 -8.46
C GLY A 353 11.69 -11.79 -7.03
N ASN A 354 11.73 -10.74 -6.20
CA ASN A 354 12.33 -10.75 -4.87
C ASN A 354 11.25 -10.63 -3.79
N TYR A 355 11.35 -11.41 -2.72
CA TYR A 355 10.25 -11.55 -1.75
C TYR A 355 10.70 -11.52 -0.28
N TYR A 356 11.58 -10.57 0.07
CA TYR A 356 12.07 -10.44 1.45
C TYR A 356 10.97 -10.11 2.47
N TRP A 357 9.95 -9.34 2.10
CA TRP A 357 8.89 -8.98 3.07
C TRP A 357 7.92 -10.15 3.28
N GLU A 358 7.75 -10.99 2.28
CA GLU A 358 6.90 -12.17 2.28
C GLU A 358 7.52 -13.27 3.15
N LEU A 359 8.86 -13.34 3.25
CA LEU A 359 9.54 -14.15 4.28
C LEU A 359 9.16 -13.71 5.70
N LEU A 360 8.96 -12.41 5.93
CA LEU A 360 8.47 -11.90 7.21
C LEU A 360 6.97 -12.21 7.38
N MET A 361 6.15 -11.99 6.35
CA MET A 361 4.71 -12.32 6.37
C MET A 361 4.49 -13.82 6.65
N GLY A 362 5.34 -14.68 6.09
CA GLY A 362 5.35 -16.12 6.29
C GLY A 362 5.44 -16.53 7.76
N PHE A 363 5.95 -15.67 8.66
CA PHE A 363 5.94 -15.96 10.11
C PHE A 363 4.52 -16.14 10.65
N GLY A 364 3.53 -15.43 10.10
CA GLY A 364 2.13 -15.65 10.47
C GLY A 364 1.68 -17.08 10.20
N LEU A 365 2.00 -17.62 9.02
CA LEU A 365 1.60 -18.95 8.61
C LEU A 365 2.48 -20.05 9.23
N ILE A 366 3.80 -19.85 9.27
CA ILE A 366 4.77 -20.85 9.73
C ILE A 366 4.83 -20.91 11.26
N ALA A 367 4.96 -19.77 11.94
CA ALA A 367 5.19 -19.73 13.38
C ALA A 367 3.88 -19.82 14.19
N THR A 368 2.77 -19.35 13.62
CA THR A 368 1.48 -19.26 14.33
C THR A 368 0.32 -20.01 13.69
N LYS A 369 0.45 -20.48 12.44
CA LYS A 369 -0.64 -21.08 11.65
C LYS A 369 -1.87 -20.18 11.55
N TRP A 370 -1.66 -18.87 11.59
CA TRP A 370 -2.72 -17.88 11.64
C TRP A 370 -2.49 -16.79 10.58
N ILE A 371 -3.24 -16.89 9.48
CA ILE A 371 -3.17 -15.97 8.35
C ILE A 371 -3.40 -14.50 8.74
N THR A 372 -4.25 -14.23 9.73
CA THR A 372 -4.48 -12.88 10.25
C THR A 372 -3.18 -12.17 10.65
N ILE A 373 -2.18 -12.90 11.18
CA ILE A 373 -0.87 -12.31 11.49
C ILE A 373 -0.13 -11.90 10.21
N ALA A 374 -0.16 -12.73 9.17
CA ALA A 374 0.45 -12.42 7.88
C ALA A 374 -0.20 -11.19 7.23
N LEU A 375 -1.54 -11.08 7.27
CA LEU A 375 -2.27 -9.92 6.75
C LEU A 375 -1.90 -8.64 7.51
N ASN A 376 -1.80 -8.71 8.84
CA ASN A 376 -1.37 -7.56 9.64
C ASN A 376 0.08 -7.15 9.34
N LEU A 377 0.99 -8.10 9.06
CA LEU A 377 2.37 -7.83 8.65
C LEU A 377 2.47 -7.23 7.24
N ALA A 378 1.51 -7.50 6.36
CA ALA A 378 1.44 -6.92 5.02
C ALA A 378 0.89 -5.48 5.05
N SER A 379 -0.17 -5.22 5.82
CA SER A 379 -0.94 -3.96 5.73
C SER A 379 -0.83 -3.10 7.00
N PHE A 380 -1.57 -3.44 8.06
CA PHE A 380 -1.72 -2.58 9.24
C PHE A 380 -0.39 -2.21 9.92
N TYR A 381 0.47 -3.21 10.15
CA TYR A 381 1.74 -3.04 10.87
C TYR A 381 2.70 -2.06 10.16
N PRO A 382 3.05 -2.25 8.87
CA PRO A 382 3.89 -1.29 8.17
C PRO A 382 3.22 0.08 7.96
N ALA A 383 1.89 0.14 7.83
CA ALA A 383 1.17 1.43 7.77
C ALA A 383 1.38 2.26 9.05
N LEU A 384 1.13 1.64 10.22
CA LEU A 384 1.30 2.27 11.53
C LEU A 384 2.75 2.71 11.76
N LEU A 385 3.71 1.82 11.48
CA LEU A 385 5.12 2.15 11.66
C LEU A 385 5.58 3.26 10.71
N SER A 386 5.10 3.28 9.47
CA SER A 386 5.39 4.36 8.52
C SER A 386 4.91 5.70 9.04
N ALA A 387 3.70 5.78 9.61
CA ALA A 387 3.20 7.02 10.24
C ALA A 387 4.07 7.47 11.43
N ILE A 388 4.50 6.53 12.30
CA ILE A 388 5.37 6.84 13.44
C ILE A 388 6.73 7.38 12.98
N VAL A 389 7.36 6.70 12.00
CA VAL A 389 8.66 7.09 11.44
C VAL A 389 8.54 8.44 10.73
N LEU A 390 7.48 8.64 9.93
CA LEU A 390 7.23 9.88 9.23
C LEU A 390 7.08 11.04 10.22
N TYR A 391 6.21 10.93 11.22
CA TYR A 391 6.06 11.95 12.27
C TYR A 391 7.41 12.32 12.90
N TRP A 392 8.21 11.30 13.23
CA TRP A 392 9.51 11.50 13.84
C TRP A 392 10.47 12.26 12.92
N ILE A 393 10.57 11.87 11.64
CA ILE A 393 11.40 12.57 10.65
C ILE A 393 10.90 14.01 10.50
N LEU A 394 9.61 14.23 10.28
CA LEU A 394 9.02 15.55 10.09
C LEU A 394 9.23 16.49 11.29
N SER A 395 9.23 15.95 12.51
CA SER A 395 9.50 16.73 13.73
C SER A 395 10.93 17.29 13.81
N LYS A 396 11.87 16.80 12.97
CA LYS A 396 13.22 17.37 12.81
C LYS A 396 13.24 18.56 11.85
N PHE A 397 12.25 18.67 10.96
CA PHE A 397 12.14 19.73 9.97
C PHE A 397 11.22 20.86 10.41
N SER A 398 10.23 20.56 11.26
CA SER A 398 9.11 21.45 11.58
C SER A 398 8.65 21.32 13.04
N SER A 399 7.64 22.11 13.45
CA SER A 399 7.02 21.97 14.77
C SER A 399 6.28 20.64 14.90
N LYS A 400 6.21 20.09 16.12
CA LYS A 400 5.50 18.81 16.39
C LYS A 400 4.04 18.84 15.94
N SER A 401 3.37 19.99 16.02
CA SER A 401 1.98 20.15 15.57
C SER A 401 1.85 20.06 14.05
N THR A 402 2.73 20.74 13.30
CA THR A 402 2.73 20.66 11.83
C THR A 402 3.17 19.27 11.35
N ALA A 403 4.14 18.65 12.02
CA ALA A 403 4.54 17.26 11.75
C ALA A 403 3.37 16.29 11.96
N LEU A 404 2.62 16.44 13.06
CA LEU A 404 1.43 15.62 13.33
C LEU A 404 0.35 15.81 12.26
N LEU A 405 0.08 17.05 11.83
CA LEU A 405 -0.88 17.32 10.75
C LEU A 405 -0.50 16.61 9.45
N VAL A 406 0.73 16.77 8.98
CA VAL A 406 1.15 16.16 7.71
C VAL A 406 1.22 14.64 7.83
N THR A 407 1.57 14.11 9.00
CA THR A 407 1.48 12.66 9.25
C THR A 407 0.02 12.19 9.22
N ALA A 408 -0.90 12.98 9.77
CA ALA A 408 -2.31 12.65 9.75
C ALA A 408 -2.83 12.57 8.32
N TRP A 409 -2.53 13.58 7.49
CA TRP A 409 -2.84 13.53 6.06
C TRP A 409 -2.30 12.28 5.39
N PHE A 410 -1.00 11.99 5.56
CA PHE A 410 -0.38 10.82 4.95
C PHE A 410 -1.11 9.54 5.36
N TYR A 411 -1.45 9.37 6.65
CA TYR A 411 -2.11 8.15 7.10
C TYR A 411 -3.59 8.07 6.68
N THR A 412 -4.25 9.20 6.47
CA THR A 412 -5.68 9.27 6.13
C THR A 412 -5.97 9.48 4.65
N MET A 413 -4.96 9.51 3.78
CA MET A 413 -5.21 9.57 2.33
C MET A 413 -5.90 8.27 1.87
N PRO A 414 -6.87 8.33 0.94
CA PRO A 414 -7.66 7.16 0.55
C PRO A 414 -6.81 5.95 0.14
N MET A 415 -5.73 6.17 -0.62
CA MET A 415 -4.79 5.11 -1.00
C MET A 415 -4.12 4.44 0.21
N MET A 416 -3.79 5.17 1.27
CA MET A 416 -3.20 4.59 2.48
C MET A 416 -4.21 3.84 3.32
N LEU A 417 -5.47 4.29 3.32
CA LEU A 417 -6.55 3.53 3.94
C LEU A 417 -6.71 2.20 3.21
N PHE A 418 -6.75 2.22 1.87
CA PHE A 418 -6.86 1.02 1.05
C PHE A 418 -5.71 0.02 1.28
N HIS A 419 -4.44 0.45 1.13
CA HIS A 419 -3.28 -0.42 1.36
C HIS A 419 -3.12 -0.83 2.84
N GLY A 420 -3.65 -0.04 3.76
CA GLY A 420 -3.61 -0.33 5.19
C GLY A 420 -4.63 -1.37 5.64
N THR A 421 -5.64 -1.70 4.83
CA THR A 421 -6.74 -2.60 5.24
C THR A 421 -7.21 -3.59 4.19
N GLU A 422 -7.47 -3.15 2.97
CA GLU A 422 -8.12 -3.96 1.93
C GLU A 422 -7.11 -4.77 1.13
N GLU A 423 -5.93 -4.22 0.94
CA GLU A 423 -4.94 -4.76 0.04
C GLU A 423 -3.63 -5.09 0.77
N ASN A 424 -3.21 -6.35 0.66
CA ASN A 424 -2.12 -6.95 1.43
C ASN A 424 -0.83 -6.97 0.62
N LYS A 425 -0.36 -5.76 0.25
CA LYS A 425 0.86 -5.54 -0.55
C LYS A 425 2.09 -5.20 0.30
N VAL A 426 3.27 -5.44 -0.26
CA VAL A 426 4.56 -5.13 0.38
C VAL A 426 4.98 -3.66 0.28
N ASP A 427 4.28 -2.83 -0.49
CA ASP A 427 4.66 -1.44 -0.76
C ASP A 427 4.80 -0.58 0.50
N LEU A 428 3.96 -0.81 1.51
CA LEU A 428 4.05 -0.14 2.81
C LEU A 428 5.27 -0.59 3.62
N GLY A 429 5.59 -1.89 3.57
CA GLY A 429 6.82 -2.44 4.15
C GLY A 429 8.06 -1.82 3.51
N ASN A 430 8.07 -1.73 2.18
CA ASN A 430 9.14 -1.08 1.43
C ASN A 430 9.28 0.42 1.81
N THR A 431 8.16 1.12 1.90
CA THR A 431 8.09 2.54 2.28
C THR A 431 8.64 2.78 3.69
N LEU A 432 8.28 1.94 4.66
CA LEU A 432 8.80 1.99 6.02
C LEU A 432 10.34 1.91 6.04
N ILE A 433 10.91 0.92 5.35
CA ILE A 433 12.36 0.72 5.31
C ILE A 433 13.05 1.87 4.57
N ALA A 434 12.46 2.37 3.48
CA ALA A 434 12.98 3.53 2.76
C ALA A 434 13.02 4.79 3.65
N MET A 435 11.99 5.04 4.47
CA MET A 435 11.95 6.15 5.42
C MET A 435 13.03 6.03 6.51
N ILE A 436 13.24 4.83 7.06
CA ILE A 436 14.31 4.59 8.04
C ILE A 436 15.70 4.70 7.38
N GLY A 437 15.82 4.25 6.12
CA GLY A 437 16.98 4.45 5.28
C GLY A 437 17.32 5.93 5.11
N PHE A 438 16.31 6.77 4.83
CA PHE A 438 16.48 8.23 4.76
C PHE A 438 16.92 8.82 6.11
N LEU A 439 16.35 8.34 7.23
CA LEU A 439 16.76 8.78 8.56
C LEU A 439 18.24 8.47 8.83
N SER A 440 18.71 7.28 8.44
CA SER A 440 20.13 6.90 8.52
C SER A 440 20.99 7.77 7.60
N LEU A 441 20.57 7.98 6.34
CA LEU A 441 21.25 8.85 5.39
C LEU A 441 21.40 10.26 5.96
N TYR A 442 20.31 10.86 6.44
CA TYR A 442 20.29 12.21 7.01
C TYR A 442 21.22 12.32 8.22
N LYS A 443 21.23 11.31 9.11
CA LYS A 443 22.13 11.23 10.26
C LYS A 443 23.60 11.14 9.83
N GLY A 444 23.91 10.35 8.80
CA GLY A 444 25.24 10.23 8.22
C GLY A 444 25.73 11.54 7.60
N LEU A 445 24.92 12.17 6.74
CA LEU A 445 25.25 13.43 6.06
C LEU A 445 25.37 14.63 7.01
N SER A 446 24.71 14.57 8.17
CA SER A 446 24.77 15.60 9.21
C SER A 446 25.91 15.39 10.21
N SER A 447 26.55 14.22 10.21
CA SER A 447 27.63 13.92 11.14
C SER A 447 28.91 14.66 10.80
N LYS A 448 29.54 15.25 11.82
CA LYS A 448 30.89 15.84 11.71
C LYS A 448 32.00 14.80 11.85
N ASN A 449 31.71 13.65 12.48
CA ASN A 449 32.67 12.57 12.65
C ASN A 449 32.64 11.65 11.42
N THR A 450 33.79 11.50 10.74
CA THR A 450 33.91 10.70 9.52
C THR A 450 33.51 9.24 9.73
N LYS A 451 33.87 8.61 10.87
CA LYS A 451 33.50 7.23 11.17
C LYS A 451 31.98 7.09 11.28
N ASP A 452 31.34 7.99 12.02
CA ASP A 452 29.88 8.01 12.15
C ASP A 452 29.18 8.26 10.81
N LYS A 453 29.72 9.17 9.99
CA LYS A 453 29.25 9.42 8.63
C LYS A 453 29.27 8.11 7.82
N LEU A 454 30.41 7.43 7.78
CA LEU A 454 30.54 6.18 7.01
C LEU A 454 29.64 5.06 7.53
N ILE A 455 29.49 4.90 8.86
CA ILE A 455 28.59 3.91 9.45
C ILE A 455 27.14 4.14 9.02
N PHE A 456 26.61 5.35 9.20
CA PHE A 456 25.20 5.62 8.89
C PHE A 456 24.92 5.67 7.38
N ILE A 457 25.91 6.04 6.56
CA ILE A 457 25.81 5.91 5.10
C ILE A 457 25.82 4.45 4.67
N GLY A 458 26.68 3.61 5.27
CA GLY A 458 26.67 2.16 5.02
C GLY A 458 25.35 1.52 5.42
N ILE A 459 24.80 1.90 6.57
CA ILE A 459 23.46 1.45 6.99
C ILE A 459 22.38 1.92 6.01
N ALA A 460 22.44 3.17 5.52
CA ALA A 460 21.49 3.64 4.51
C ALA A 460 21.60 2.82 3.21
N GLY A 461 22.82 2.45 2.81
CA GLY A 461 23.07 1.53 1.69
C GLY A 461 22.44 0.16 1.94
N LEU A 462 22.73 -0.46 3.07
CA LEU A 462 22.17 -1.74 3.49
C LEU A 462 20.63 -1.72 3.49
N LEU A 463 20.00 -0.68 4.04
CA LEU A 463 18.54 -0.57 4.09
C LEU A 463 17.91 -0.34 2.71
N THR A 464 18.59 0.39 1.81
CA THR A 464 18.09 0.54 0.43
C THR A 464 18.30 -0.72 -0.42
N GLY A 465 19.34 -1.51 -0.15
CA GLY A 465 19.48 -2.86 -0.70
C GLY A 465 18.44 -3.84 -0.14
N PHE A 466 18.06 -3.68 1.13
CA PHE A 466 16.92 -4.40 1.72
C PHE A 466 15.61 -4.01 1.01
N CYS A 467 15.34 -2.72 0.76
CA CYS A 467 14.23 -2.27 -0.08
C CYS A 467 14.22 -2.93 -1.46
N LEU A 468 15.39 -3.07 -2.10
CA LEU A 468 15.50 -3.73 -3.41
C LEU A 468 15.07 -5.20 -3.37
N GLY A 469 15.41 -5.91 -2.29
CA GLY A 469 14.96 -7.28 -2.09
C GLY A 469 13.50 -7.43 -1.63
N ILE A 470 12.82 -6.32 -1.30
CA ILE A 470 11.36 -6.29 -1.12
C ILE A 470 10.67 -5.99 -2.46
N LYS A 471 11.19 -5.01 -3.22
CA LYS A 471 10.62 -4.60 -4.52
C LYS A 471 11.67 -3.98 -5.41
N LEU A 472 11.72 -4.41 -6.68
CA LEU A 472 12.70 -3.94 -7.66
C LEU A 472 12.59 -2.45 -7.98
N THR A 473 11.39 -1.87 -7.89
CA THR A 473 11.16 -0.43 -8.07
C THR A 473 11.92 0.45 -7.06
N SER A 474 12.45 -0.15 -5.99
CA SER A 474 13.37 0.51 -5.03
C SER A 474 14.73 0.91 -5.64
N LEU A 475 15.05 0.52 -6.87
CA LEU A 475 16.18 1.13 -7.59
C LEU A 475 16.07 2.67 -7.62
N MET A 476 14.84 3.21 -7.70
CA MET A 476 14.60 4.65 -7.63
C MET A 476 15.12 5.27 -6.32
N ILE A 477 14.93 4.60 -5.17
CA ILE A 477 15.40 5.13 -3.89
C ILE A 477 16.93 5.04 -3.76
N ILE A 478 17.55 3.96 -4.28
CA ILE A 478 19.02 3.82 -4.33
C ILE A 478 19.63 4.96 -5.14
N PHE A 479 19.11 5.19 -6.34
CA PHE A 479 19.55 6.24 -7.25
C PHE A 479 19.31 7.66 -6.70
N THR A 480 18.20 7.86 -6.01
CA THR A 480 17.90 9.11 -5.30
C THR A 480 18.91 9.37 -4.19
N PHE A 481 19.18 8.38 -3.33
CA PHE A 481 20.12 8.53 -2.22
C PHE A 481 21.55 8.71 -2.72
N LEU A 482 21.95 7.99 -3.77
CA LEU A 482 23.23 8.17 -4.42
C LEU A 482 23.39 9.61 -4.93
N THR A 483 22.37 10.15 -5.61
CA THR A 483 22.38 11.55 -6.09
C THR A 483 22.52 12.54 -4.93
N ILE A 484 21.83 12.29 -3.81
CA ILE A 484 21.94 13.13 -2.60
C ILE A 484 23.35 13.08 -2.00
N ILE A 485 23.95 11.88 -1.93
CA ILE A 485 25.33 11.71 -1.45
C ILE A 485 26.31 12.45 -2.37
N LEU A 486 26.20 12.26 -3.68
CA LEU A 486 27.08 12.92 -4.65
C LEU A 486 26.93 14.44 -4.61
N TYR A 487 25.73 14.97 -4.40
CA TYR A 487 25.54 16.40 -4.14
C TYR A 487 26.21 16.86 -2.85
N LYS A 488 26.13 16.09 -1.78
CA LYS A 488 26.78 16.46 -0.52
C LYS A 488 28.30 16.56 -0.69
N GLU A 489 28.90 15.61 -1.41
CA GLU A 489 30.35 15.56 -1.60
C GLU A 489 30.85 16.53 -2.69
N PHE A 490 30.12 16.68 -3.80
CA PHE A 490 30.57 17.40 -4.99
C PHE A 490 29.68 18.58 -5.41
N ARG A 491 28.68 18.94 -4.60
CA ARG A 491 27.72 20.03 -4.86
C ARG A 491 26.95 19.82 -6.17
N LYS A 492 26.69 20.90 -6.92
CA LYS A 492 25.85 20.87 -8.13
C LYS A 492 26.34 19.88 -9.19
N THR A 493 27.65 19.75 -9.40
CA THR A 493 28.20 18.79 -10.36
C THR A 493 27.90 17.35 -9.95
N GLY A 494 27.96 17.06 -8.65
CA GLY A 494 27.58 15.75 -8.12
C GLY A 494 26.10 15.45 -8.28
N ALA A 495 25.22 16.44 -8.07
CA ALA A 495 23.78 16.29 -8.30
C ALA A 495 23.47 15.97 -9.77
N VAL A 496 24.05 16.74 -10.70
CA VAL A 496 23.83 16.54 -12.15
C VAL A 496 24.38 15.19 -12.59
N ALA A 497 25.60 14.84 -12.19
CA ALA A 497 26.19 13.54 -12.52
C ALA A 497 25.36 12.38 -11.93
N GLY A 498 24.95 12.49 -10.66
CA GLY A 498 24.09 11.49 -10.02
C GLY A 498 22.78 11.29 -10.78
N PHE A 499 22.08 12.36 -11.11
CA PHE A 499 20.82 12.29 -11.85
C PHE A 499 20.97 11.70 -13.26
N LEU A 500 21.99 12.13 -14.01
CA LEU A 500 22.30 11.55 -15.32
C LEU A 500 22.62 10.06 -15.19
N PHE A 501 23.43 9.66 -14.21
CA PHE A 501 23.71 8.25 -13.96
C PHE A 501 22.43 7.46 -13.71
N SER A 502 21.54 7.95 -12.84
CA SER A 502 20.28 7.30 -12.53
C SER A 502 19.39 7.09 -13.76
N ILE A 503 19.16 8.14 -14.56
CA ILE A 503 18.35 8.04 -15.78
C ILE A 503 19.01 7.10 -16.79
N GLY A 504 20.31 7.26 -17.00
CA GLY A 504 21.04 6.44 -17.96
C GLY A 504 20.99 4.95 -17.60
N MET A 505 21.12 4.62 -16.31
CA MET A 505 21.00 3.24 -15.82
C MET A 505 19.59 2.67 -15.99
N LEU A 506 18.54 3.48 -15.78
CA LEU A 506 17.16 3.03 -15.97
C LEU A 506 16.82 2.79 -17.44
N LEU A 507 17.28 3.68 -18.33
CA LEU A 507 17.13 3.49 -19.78
C LEU A 507 17.90 2.27 -20.30
N MET A 508 19.09 2.01 -19.75
CA MET A 508 19.81 0.76 -20.02
C MET A 508 19.06 -0.46 -19.45
N GLY A 509 18.39 -0.30 -18.32
CA GLY A 509 17.58 -1.33 -17.66
C GLY A 509 16.45 -1.85 -18.53
N MET A 510 15.80 -0.98 -19.33
CA MET A 510 14.69 -1.39 -20.21
C MET A 510 15.07 -2.54 -21.15
N LEU A 511 16.18 -2.43 -21.89
CA LEU A 511 16.68 -3.52 -22.74
C LEU A 511 17.18 -4.73 -21.95
N LEU A 512 17.65 -4.52 -20.71
CA LEU A 512 18.10 -5.63 -19.86
C LEU A 512 16.94 -6.44 -19.27
N THR A 513 15.71 -5.95 -19.39
CA THR A 513 14.50 -6.61 -18.88
C THR A 513 13.59 -7.13 -19.99
N SER A 514 13.87 -6.87 -21.27
CA SER A 514 13.09 -7.44 -22.36
C SER A 514 13.50 -8.86 -22.72
N ASP A 515 12.48 -9.66 -23.03
CA ASP A 515 12.68 -10.94 -23.67
C ASP A 515 13.23 -10.76 -25.08
N SER A 516 14.03 -11.75 -25.49
CA SER A 516 14.89 -11.71 -26.68
C SER A 516 14.17 -11.37 -28.00
N THR A 517 12.85 -11.52 -28.05
CA THR A 517 11.97 -11.27 -29.21
C THR A 517 11.76 -9.79 -29.53
N ASN A 518 11.96 -8.86 -28.58
CA ASN A 518 11.72 -7.42 -28.76
C ASN A 518 12.99 -6.55 -28.87
N THR A 519 14.17 -7.18 -29.02
CA THR A 519 15.50 -6.55 -28.98
C THR A 519 15.71 -5.37 -29.95
N THR A 520 15.01 -5.32 -31.09
CA THR A 520 15.14 -4.21 -32.06
C THR A 520 14.46 -2.92 -31.63
N LYS A 521 13.36 -2.99 -30.88
CA LYS A 521 12.59 -1.81 -30.43
C LYS A 521 13.26 -1.10 -29.23
N GLU A 522 14.05 -1.84 -28.46
CA GLU A 522 14.63 -1.35 -27.19
C GLU A 522 16.11 -0.96 -27.28
N LEU A 523 16.74 -1.16 -28.43
CA LEU A 523 18.12 -0.76 -28.68
C LEU A 523 18.35 0.78 -28.57
N PRO A 524 17.46 1.66 -29.08
CA PRO A 524 17.68 3.10 -28.96
C PRO A 524 17.69 3.63 -27.51
N PRO A 525 16.73 3.30 -26.62
CA PRO A 525 16.80 3.64 -25.20
C PRO A 525 18.10 3.19 -24.53
N TYR A 526 18.57 1.98 -24.83
CA TYR A 526 19.83 1.45 -24.27
C TYR A 526 21.06 2.28 -24.69
N ILE A 527 21.19 2.61 -25.98
CA ILE A 527 22.30 3.43 -26.49
C ILE A 527 22.25 4.83 -25.87
N ILE A 528 21.06 5.44 -25.79
CA ILE A 528 20.87 6.73 -25.13
C ILE A 528 21.31 6.63 -23.66
N GLY A 529 20.90 5.56 -22.98
CA GLY A 529 21.28 5.27 -21.60
C GLY A 529 22.81 5.20 -21.42
N LEU A 530 23.51 4.45 -22.27
CA LEU A 530 24.97 4.35 -22.27
C LEU A 530 25.66 5.72 -22.44
N VAL A 531 25.19 6.53 -23.38
CA VAL A 531 25.75 7.88 -23.63
C VAL A 531 25.55 8.77 -22.41
N ILE A 532 24.38 8.71 -21.77
CA ILE A 532 24.06 9.48 -20.56
C ILE A 532 24.93 9.02 -19.37
N VAL A 533 25.09 7.71 -19.16
CA VAL A 533 25.99 7.16 -18.13
C VAL A 533 27.44 7.59 -18.39
N GLY A 534 27.92 7.46 -19.62
CA GLY A 534 29.26 7.91 -20.01
C GLY A 534 29.49 9.40 -19.73
N SER A 535 28.49 10.23 -20.04
CA SER A 535 28.52 11.68 -19.75
C SER A 535 28.60 11.95 -18.24
N SER A 536 27.84 11.21 -17.42
CA SER A 536 27.91 11.30 -15.96
C SER A 536 29.30 10.96 -15.43
N VAL A 537 29.90 9.86 -15.91
CA VAL A 537 31.23 9.41 -15.51
C VAL A 537 32.29 10.44 -15.89
N ILE A 538 32.24 10.99 -17.11
CA ILE A 538 33.16 12.05 -17.56
C ILE A 538 33.03 13.30 -16.69
N LEU A 539 31.80 13.76 -16.41
CA LEU A 539 31.55 14.91 -15.53
C LEU A 539 32.15 14.69 -14.13
N MET A 540 31.98 13.50 -13.58
CA MET A 540 32.54 13.15 -12.26
C MET A 540 34.07 13.07 -12.31
N ALA A 541 34.65 12.47 -13.34
CA ALA A 541 36.10 12.38 -13.52
C ALA A 541 36.74 13.78 -13.60
N ILE A 542 36.18 14.69 -14.39
CA ILE A 542 36.64 16.08 -14.49
C ILE A 542 36.58 16.76 -13.11
N LYS A 543 35.48 16.58 -12.37
CA LYS A 543 35.30 17.17 -11.03
C LYS A 543 36.35 16.65 -10.04
N LEU A 544 36.62 15.35 -10.05
CA LEU A 544 37.61 14.71 -9.18
C LEU A 544 39.04 15.16 -9.49
N LEU A 545 39.41 15.22 -10.78
CA LEU A 545 40.73 15.70 -11.21
C LEU A 545 40.95 17.16 -10.81
N ARG A 546 39.92 18.00 -10.92
CA ARG A 546 39.97 19.41 -10.53
C ARG A 546 40.10 19.61 -9.02
N ASP A 547 39.28 18.92 -8.24
CA ASP A 547 39.23 19.10 -6.78
C ASP A 547 40.34 18.31 -6.05
N LYS A 548 40.98 17.33 -6.72
CA LYS A 548 41.97 16.39 -6.16
C LYS A 548 41.49 15.66 -4.89
N ASN A 549 40.17 15.54 -4.71
CA ASN A 549 39.55 14.97 -3.52
C ASN A 549 38.97 13.56 -3.79
N TYR A 550 39.84 12.62 -4.14
CA TYR A 550 39.44 11.24 -4.45
C TYR A 550 38.85 10.50 -3.23
N ARG A 551 39.21 10.90 -2.01
CA ARG A 551 38.67 10.32 -0.77
C ARG A 551 37.15 10.53 -0.64
N ALA A 552 36.59 11.54 -1.30
CA ALA A 552 35.15 11.78 -1.32
C ALA A 552 34.37 10.63 -1.97
N LEU A 553 34.99 9.83 -2.85
CA LEU A 553 34.36 8.64 -3.44
C LEU A 553 34.13 7.50 -2.45
N LEU A 554 34.80 7.51 -1.30
CA LEU A 554 34.61 6.48 -0.27
C LEU A 554 33.16 6.44 0.23
N VAL A 555 32.51 7.60 0.34
CA VAL A 555 31.13 7.73 0.85
C VAL A 555 30.11 7.05 -0.09
N PRO A 556 30.00 7.41 -1.39
CA PRO A 556 29.11 6.71 -2.32
C PRO A 556 29.51 5.25 -2.54
N THR A 557 30.80 4.91 -2.48
CA THR A 557 31.25 3.52 -2.64
C THR A 557 30.76 2.64 -1.48
N ILE A 558 30.89 3.10 -0.23
CA ILE A 558 30.39 2.37 0.94
C ILE A 558 28.87 2.21 0.86
N PHE A 559 28.14 3.24 0.41
CA PHE A 559 26.70 3.14 0.20
C PHE A 559 26.36 2.02 -0.78
N ILE A 560 26.93 2.03 -1.99
CA ILE A 560 26.65 1.05 -3.05
C ILE A 560 27.07 -0.37 -2.65
N ILE A 561 28.27 -0.55 -2.09
CA ILE A 561 28.71 -1.87 -1.60
C ILE A 561 27.74 -2.40 -0.54
N SER A 562 27.29 -1.55 0.39
CA SER A 562 26.36 -1.99 1.42
C SER A 562 24.99 -2.37 0.85
N SER A 563 24.50 -1.65 -0.16
CA SER A 563 23.28 -2.01 -0.90
C SER A 563 23.41 -3.35 -1.61
N LEU A 564 24.52 -3.57 -2.31
CA LEU A 564 24.78 -4.82 -3.02
C LEU A 564 24.93 -6.00 -2.05
N ILE A 565 25.60 -5.81 -0.91
CA ILE A 565 25.70 -6.85 0.12
C ILE A 565 24.30 -7.26 0.61
N ALA A 566 23.42 -6.29 0.87
CA ALA A 566 22.08 -6.59 1.37
C ALA A 566 21.20 -7.32 0.33
N PHE A 567 21.41 -7.04 -0.96
CA PHE A 567 20.69 -7.68 -2.05
C PHE A 567 21.34 -9.00 -2.53
N SER A 568 22.62 -9.24 -2.21
CA SER A 568 23.38 -10.38 -2.69
C SER A 568 22.77 -11.77 -2.40
N PRO A 569 22.07 -12.03 -1.28
CA PRO A 569 21.41 -13.32 -1.08
C PRO A 569 20.46 -13.68 -2.23
N TRP A 570 19.67 -12.72 -2.73
CA TRP A 570 18.80 -12.94 -3.89
C TRP A 570 19.58 -13.20 -5.17
N MET A 571 20.58 -12.37 -5.46
CA MET A 571 21.43 -12.59 -6.64
C MET A 571 22.08 -13.98 -6.64
N ILE A 572 22.52 -14.44 -5.47
CA ILE A 572 23.14 -15.76 -5.30
C ILE A 572 22.10 -16.86 -5.51
N LYS A 573 20.90 -16.75 -4.94
CA LYS A 573 19.83 -17.73 -5.17
C LYS A 573 19.49 -17.81 -6.65
N ASN A 574 19.21 -16.67 -7.28
CA ASN A 574 18.79 -16.64 -8.68
C ASN A 574 19.90 -17.23 -9.57
N PHE A 575 21.16 -16.85 -9.36
CA PHE A 575 22.30 -17.47 -10.04
C PHE A 575 22.38 -18.99 -9.79
N SER A 576 22.08 -19.46 -8.57
CA SER A 576 22.12 -20.89 -8.25
C SER A 576 21.05 -21.70 -8.99
N GLU A 577 19.90 -21.07 -9.28
CA GLU A 577 18.76 -21.68 -9.98
C GLU A 577 18.96 -21.65 -11.50
N ASN A 578 19.35 -20.51 -12.07
CA ASN A 578 19.43 -20.33 -13.53
C ASN A 578 20.85 -20.41 -14.14
N ARG A 579 21.90 -20.42 -13.30
CA ARG A 579 23.33 -20.47 -13.71
C ARG A 579 23.76 -19.35 -14.67
N SER A 580 23.06 -18.22 -14.68
CA SER A 580 23.34 -17.07 -15.55
C SER A 580 23.71 -15.82 -14.76
N LEU A 581 24.70 -15.09 -15.26
CA LEU A 581 25.17 -13.82 -14.69
C LEU A 581 24.55 -12.60 -15.40
N THR A 582 23.55 -12.80 -16.26
CA THR A 582 22.86 -11.66 -16.90
C THR A 582 22.10 -10.85 -15.85
N PRO A 583 22.04 -9.51 -15.97
CA PRO A 583 21.29 -8.68 -15.04
C PRO A 583 19.84 -9.12 -14.86
N ASN A 584 19.15 -9.50 -15.95
CA ASN A 584 17.78 -10.01 -15.89
C ASN A 584 17.66 -11.22 -14.96
N ASN A 585 18.48 -12.24 -15.21
CA ASN A 585 18.44 -13.50 -14.48
C ASN A 585 18.86 -13.33 -13.02
N LEU A 586 19.73 -12.37 -12.71
CA LEU A 586 20.10 -12.06 -11.32
C LEU A 586 19.01 -11.29 -10.56
N LEU A 587 18.22 -10.45 -11.25
CA LEU A 587 17.19 -9.61 -10.63
C LEU A 587 15.83 -10.30 -10.52
N PHE A 588 15.44 -11.07 -11.54
CA PHE A 588 14.10 -11.66 -11.69
C PHE A 588 14.09 -13.18 -11.45
N GLY A 589 15.20 -13.89 -11.63
CA GLY A 589 15.22 -15.35 -11.39
C GLY A 589 14.47 -16.14 -12.47
N ILE A 590 13.84 -17.25 -12.09
CA ILE A 590 13.03 -18.10 -12.97
C ILE A 590 11.56 -17.91 -12.63
N HIS A 591 10.73 -17.70 -13.64
CA HIS A 591 9.28 -17.70 -13.51
C HIS A 591 8.77 -19.15 -13.62
N PRO A 592 8.11 -19.69 -12.58
CA PRO A 592 7.64 -21.09 -12.54
C PRO A 592 6.35 -21.34 -13.35
N GLU A 593 5.74 -20.28 -13.86
CA GLU A 593 4.49 -20.31 -14.63
C GLU A 593 4.62 -21.20 -15.87
N PRO A 594 3.56 -21.93 -16.28
CA PRO A 594 3.57 -22.69 -17.52
C PRO A 594 4.02 -21.83 -18.70
N THR A 595 4.97 -22.33 -19.51
CA THR A 595 5.46 -21.60 -20.68
C THR A 595 4.67 -22.02 -21.91
N ILE A 596 4.09 -21.05 -22.61
CA ILE A 596 3.42 -21.31 -23.89
C ILE A 596 4.47 -21.42 -24.99
N ASP A 597 4.82 -22.66 -25.36
CA ASP A 597 5.72 -22.92 -26.48
C ASP A 597 4.92 -23.21 -27.75
N TYR A 598 4.77 -22.20 -28.60
CA TYR A 598 4.07 -22.35 -29.89
C TYR A 598 4.75 -23.37 -30.82
N ASN A 599 6.06 -23.59 -30.70
CA ASN A 599 6.78 -24.56 -31.52
C ASN A 599 6.51 -26.01 -31.11
N SER A 600 5.98 -26.22 -29.90
CA SER A 600 5.55 -27.55 -29.44
C SER A 600 4.24 -28.00 -30.09
N LEU A 601 3.49 -27.08 -30.69
CA LEU A 601 2.25 -27.40 -31.39
C LEU A 601 2.55 -28.20 -32.67
N PRO A 602 1.80 -29.28 -32.95
CA PRO A 602 1.83 -29.96 -34.23
C PRO A 602 1.59 -29.00 -35.41
N GLU A 603 2.11 -29.32 -36.59
CA GLU A 603 2.00 -28.46 -37.78
C GLU A 603 0.54 -28.08 -38.11
N GLU A 604 -0.40 -28.99 -37.88
CA GLU A 604 -1.84 -28.75 -38.05
C GLU A 604 -2.46 -27.80 -37.02
N LEU A 605 -1.77 -27.53 -35.90
CA LEU A 605 -2.17 -26.62 -34.83
C LEU A 605 -1.29 -25.37 -34.77
N ALA A 606 -0.32 -25.22 -35.67
CA ALA A 606 0.59 -24.08 -35.70
C ALA A 606 -0.17 -22.75 -35.78
N ILE A 607 0.41 -21.71 -35.19
CA ILE A 607 -0.09 -20.33 -35.26
C ILE A 607 0.81 -19.47 -36.14
N ASP A 608 0.28 -18.33 -36.58
CA ASP A 608 1.06 -17.31 -37.27
C ASP A 608 1.41 -16.23 -36.25
N GLU A 609 2.57 -16.38 -35.61
CA GLU A 609 3.06 -15.44 -34.59
C GLU A 609 3.11 -13.98 -35.09
N SER A 610 3.17 -13.75 -36.41
CA SER A 610 3.18 -12.39 -36.98
C SER A 610 1.83 -11.65 -36.84
N LEU A 611 0.74 -12.39 -36.61
CA LEU A 611 -0.58 -11.85 -36.34
C LEU A 611 -0.83 -11.60 -34.85
N CYS A 612 0.04 -12.11 -33.98
CA CYS A 612 -0.11 -11.95 -32.53
C CYS A 612 0.35 -10.55 -32.10
N THR A 613 -0.59 -9.80 -31.52
CA THR A 613 -0.34 -8.45 -31.00
C THR A 613 -0.51 -8.43 -29.49
N GLU A 614 0.58 -8.21 -28.76
CA GLU A 614 0.54 -7.95 -27.32
C GLU A 614 0.08 -6.51 -27.08
N THR A 615 -1.15 -6.33 -26.61
CA THR A 615 -1.73 -5.02 -26.28
C THR A 615 -1.88 -4.82 -24.77
N GLY A 616 -1.84 -5.90 -23.99
CA GLY A 616 -2.09 -5.93 -22.55
C GLY A 616 -1.18 -5.03 -21.72
N THR A 617 0.13 -4.99 -22.02
CA THR A 617 1.04 -4.07 -21.33
C THR A 617 0.62 -2.61 -21.54
N ARG A 618 0.26 -2.24 -22.78
CA ARG A 618 -0.21 -0.88 -23.06
C ARG A 618 -1.54 -0.60 -22.39
N GLU A 619 -2.49 -1.54 -22.44
CA GLU A 619 -3.79 -1.46 -21.78
C GLU A 619 -3.62 -1.25 -20.26
N GLU A 620 -2.72 -2.00 -19.61
CA GLU A 620 -2.41 -1.84 -18.19
C GLU A 620 -1.75 -0.51 -17.86
N LEU A 621 -0.79 -0.04 -18.66
CA LEU A 621 -0.07 1.21 -18.37
C LEU A 621 -0.94 2.44 -18.64
N ASP A 622 -1.66 2.45 -19.77
CA ASP A 622 -2.50 3.58 -20.15
C ASP A 622 -3.70 3.75 -19.21
N ARG A 623 -4.14 2.71 -18.49
CA ARG A 623 -5.20 2.85 -17.47
C ARG A 623 -4.80 3.77 -16.30
N TYR A 624 -3.50 3.95 -16.02
CA TYR A 624 -3.04 4.79 -14.90
C TYR A 624 -2.67 6.20 -15.34
N MET A 625 -2.11 6.34 -16.54
CA MET A 625 -1.71 7.65 -17.07
C MET A 625 -2.77 8.33 -17.94
N GLY A 626 -3.80 7.59 -18.35
CA GLY A 626 -4.81 8.04 -19.31
C GLY A 626 -4.44 7.86 -20.78
N TYR A 627 -5.47 7.94 -21.62
CA TYR A 627 -5.39 7.71 -23.06
C TYR A 627 -5.06 8.99 -23.88
N GLU A 628 -4.46 10.02 -23.26
CA GLU A 628 -4.07 11.25 -23.96
C GLU A 628 -2.87 11.01 -24.88
N ASN A 629 -3.04 11.25 -26.18
CA ASN A 629 -1.99 11.05 -27.19
C ASN A 629 -0.87 12.08 -27.08
N ASN A 630 -1.14 13.28 -26.56
CA ASN A 630 -0.10 14.28 -26.35
C ASN A 630 0.71 13.99 -25.08
N ILE A 631 1.90 13.39 -25.25
CA ILE A 631 2.79 13.01 -24.15
C ILE A 631 3.14 14.16 -23.21
N ILE A 632 3.36 15.37 -23.74
CA ILE A 632 3.72 16.55 -22.92
C ILE A 632 2.53 16.94 -22.04
N LYS A 633 1.33 17.00 -22.63
CA LYS A 633 0.11 17.29 -21.90
C LYS A 633 -0.14 16.23 -20.82
N LYS A 634 -0.06 14.95 -21.19
CA LYS A 634 -0.22 13.78 -20.30
C LYS A 634 0.64 13.91 -19.04
N TYR A 635 1.95 14.18 -19.19
CA TYR A 635 2.84 14.33 -18.03
C TYR A 635 2.64 15.63 -17.23
N ILE A 636 2.33 16.76 -17.88
CA ILE A 636 2.12 18.04 -17.19
C ILE A 636 0.82 18.00 -16.36
N THR A 637 -0.23 17.37 -16.87
CA THR A 637 -1.52 17.28 -16.18
C THR A 637 -1.63 16.09 -15.24
N LEU A 638 -0.70 15.13 -15.27
CA LEU A 638 -0.73 13.95 -14.40
C LEU A 638 -0.91 14.27 -12.89
N PRO A 639 -0.24 15.26 -12.27
CA PRO A 639 -0.49 15.58 -10.87
C PRO A 639 -1.93 16.03 -10.58
N TRP A 640 -2.58 16.69 -11.55
CA TRP A 640 -4.00 17.03 -11.47
C TRP A 640 -4.85 15.76 -11.54
N HIS A 641 -4.62 14.92 -12.55
CA HIS A 641 -5.42 13.71 -12.77
C HIS A 641 -5.30 12.68 -11.65
N LEU A 642 -4.10 12.49 -11.09
CA LEU A 642 -3.91 11.63 -9.91
C LEU A 642 -4.63 12.18 -8.67
N THR A 643 -4.73 13.51 -8.55
CA THR A 643 -5.42 14.14 -7.43
C THR A 643 -6.93 14.06 -7.60
N MET A 644 -7.44 14.34 -8.80
CA MET A 644 -8.87 14.31 -9.08
C MET A 644 -9.39 12.89 -9.28
N ASN A 645 -8.52 11.92 -9.56
CA ASN A 645 -8.92 10.54 -9.87
C ASN A 645 -9.98 10.54 -10.99
N ASP A 646 -9.71 11.29 -12.07
CA ASP A 646 -10.67 11.64 -13.13
C ASP A 646 -10.31 11.06 -14.52
N ILE A 647 -9.20 10.32 -14.61
CA ILE A 647 -8.72 9.71 -15.84
C ILE A 647 -8.28 8.27 -15.60
N GLY A 648 -8.61 7.40 -16.54
CA GLY A 648 -8.19 6.00 -16.50
C GLY A 648 -9.02 5.21 -15.50
N ILE A 649 -8.35 4.37 -14.68
CA ILE A 649 -9.06 3.61 -13.65
C ILE A 649 -9.29 4.45 -12.40
N LEU A 650 -10.52 4.47 -11.92
CA LEU A 650 -10.90 5.26 -10.75
C LEU A 650 -10.96 4.38 -9.50
N GLY A 651 -10.55 4.91 -8.36
CA GLY A 651 -10.71 4.23 -7.08
C GLY A 651 -9.81 4.71 -5.96
N MET A 652 -10.13 4.29 -4.73
CA MET A 652 -9.39 4.70 -3.53
C MET A 652 -7.90 4.33 -3.59
N TYR A 653 -7.55 3.24 -4.29
CA TYR A 653 -6.20 2.70 -4.36
C TYR A 653 -5.21 3.55 -5.17
N ILE A 654 -5.67 4.54 -5.94
CA ILE A 654 -4.81 5.54 -6.58
C ILE A 654 -5.03 6.98 -6.10
N ASP A 655 -6.05 7.23 -5.26
CA ASP A 655 -6.36 8.57 -4.77
C ASP A 655 -5.38 9.01 -3.67
N VAL A 656 -4.55 10.00 -4.02
CA VAL A 656 -3.53 10.62 -3.16
C VAL A 656 -4.06 11.75 -2.27
N GLY A 657 -5.33 12.11 -2.45
CA GLY A 657 -6.02 13.22 -1.83
C GLY A 657 -5.62 14.59 -2.38
N TRP A 658 -6.43 15.60 -2.09
CA TRP A 658 -6.25 16.98 -2.59
C TRP A 658 -5.06 17.75 -1.97
N ILE A 659 -4.55 17.31 -0.82
CA ILE A 659 -3.61 18.10 -0.02
C ILE A 659 -2.26 18.36 -0.72
N PRO A 660 -1.57 17.38 -1.34
CA PRO A 660 -0.32 17.63 -2.03
C PRO A 660 -0.47 18.73 -3.07
N LEU A 661 -1.47 18.63 -3.96
CA LEU A 661 -1.69 19.59 -5.03
C LEU A 661 -2.10 20.96 -4.50
N ALA A 662 -2.99 21.00 -3.50
CA ALA A 662 -3.45 22.24 -2.90
C ALA A 662 -2.33 22.98 -2.16
N LEU A 663 -1.58 22.27 -1.30
CA LEU A 663 -0.61 22.91 -0.41
C LEU A 663 0.77 23.11 -1.03
N LEU A 664 1.26 22.16 -1.85
CA LEU A 664 2.58 22.34 -2.47
C LEU A 664 2.58 23.53 -3.43
N ILE A 665 1.54 23.66 -4.27
CA ILE A 665 1.42 24.75 -5.24
C ILE A 665 0.88 26.03 -4.58
N GLY A 666 -0.20 25.91 -3.80
CA GLY A 666 -0.83 27.08 -3.17
C GLY A 666 0.09 27.84 -2.23
N LEU A 667 1.05 27.15 -1.58
CA LEU A 667 1.97 27.79 -0.63
C LEU A 667 3.33 28.19 -1.25
N LEU A 668 3.56 28.00 -2.56
CA LEU A 668 4.77 28.46 -3.23
C LEU A 668 5.10 29.96 -3.00
N PRO A 669 4.12 30.90 -2.95
CA PRO A 669 4.40 32.31 -2.70
C PRO A 669 5.06 32.60 -1.34
N PHE A 670 5.03 31.64 -0.41
CA PHE A 670 5.63 31.74 0.93
C PHE A 670 7.04 31.13 1.01
N ILE A 671 7.57 30.58 -0.09
CA ILE A 671 8.97 30.13 -0.14
C ILE A 671 9.91 31.33 0.01
N LYS A 672 10.85 31.23 0.94
CA LYS A 672 11.93 32.21 1.08
C LYS A 672 13.03 31.89 0.06
N LEU A 673 13.14 32.72 -0.99
CA LEU A 673 14.15 32.57 -2.05
C LEU A 673 15.61 32.84 -1.61
N LYS A 674 15.87 33.11 -0.32
CA LYS A 674 17.25 33.26 0.20
C LYS A 674 17.90 31.88 0.33
N LYS A 675 19.24 31.81 0.25
CA LYS A 675 20.05 30.56 0.31
C LYS A 675 19.42 29.52 1.24
N PRO A 676 18.78 28.46 0.70
CA PRO A 676 18.04 27.52 1.52
C PRO A 676 18.99 26.79 2.46
N ASP A 677 18.50 26.48 3.66
CA ASP A 677 19.21 25.60 4.58
C ASP A 677 19.56 24.28 3.87
N GLU A 678 20.66 23.67 4.26
CA GLU A 678 21.17 22.47 3.62
C GLU A 678 20.15 21.33 3.70
N LYS A 679 19.44 21.21 4.83
CA LYS A 679 18.37 20.21 4.99
C LYS A 679 17.22 20.38 3.99
N TRP A 680 16.88 21.61 3.63
CA TRP A 680 15.85 21.91 2.63
C TRP A 680 16.35 21.61 1.21
N SER A 681 17.65 21.80 0.96
CA SER A 681 18.27 21.41 -0.31
C SER A 681 18.24 19.89 -0.50
N ILE A 682 18.54 19.12 0.55
CA ILE A 682 18.44 17.65 0.54
C ILE A 682 17.00 17.21 0.26
N ALA A 683 16.02 17.80 0.96
CA ALA A 683 14.60 17.47 0.76
C ALA A 683 14.13 17.78 -0.67
N LEU A 684 14.51 18.94 -1.21
CA LEU A 684 14.15 19.34 -2.57
C LEU A 684 14.78 18.41 -3.61
N MET A 685 16.04 18.02 -3.43
CA MET A 685 16.67 17.08 -4.34
C MET A 685 16.08 15.68 -4.25
N PHE A 686 15.71 15.21 -3.06
CA PHE A 686 14.95 13.97 -2.93
C PHE A 686 13.69 14.09 -3.78
N PHE A 687 12.87 15.12 -3.54
CA PHE A 687 11.63 15.33 -4.29
C PHE A 687 11.85 15.32 -5.80
N ILE A 688 12.76 16.17 -6.31
CA ILE A 688 13.00 16.29 -7.75
C ILE A 688 13.52 14.98 -8.34
N ASN A 689 14.53 14.37 -7.72
CA ASN A 689 15.15 13.18 -8.28
C ASN A 689 14.18 12.00 -8.27
N TYR A 690 13.56 11.71 -7.13
CA TYR A 690 12.67 10.57 -6.99
C TYR A 690 11.47 10.66 -7.92
N TRP A 691 10.77 11.82 -7.93
CA TRP A 691 9.57 11.96 -8.76
C TRP A 691 9.88 12.03 -10.26
N LEU A 692 11.06 12.53 -10.67
CA LEU A 692 11.47 12.43 -12.07
C LEU A 692 11.81 10.99 -12.47
N LEU A 693 12.45 10.21 -11.60
CA LEU A 693 12.68 8.78 -11.88
C LEU A 693 11.35 8.01 -11.92
N TRP A 694 10.44 8.28 -10.99
CA TRP A 694 9.10 7.69 -10.98
C TRP A 694 8.32 8.02 -12.27
N LEU A 695 8.30 9.29 -12.69
CA LEU A 695 7.67 9.70 -13.96
C LEU A 695 8.28 8.99 -15.18
N ALA A 696 9.58 8.68 -15.13
CA ALA A 696 10.28 8.04 -16.24
C ALA A 696 10.11 6.52 -16.30
N THR A 697 9.76 5.85 -15.19
CA THR A 697 9.81 4.37 -15.13
C THR A 697 8.64 3.69 -14.44
N SER A 698 7.64 4.43 -13.96
CA SER A 698 6.53 3.86 -13.19
C SER A 698 5.18 3.99 -13.88
N ASP A 699 5.14 4.61 -15.07
CA ASP A 699 3.94 4.68 -15.92
C ASP A 699 2.65 5.06 -15.16
N GLY A 700 2.75 6.06 -14.29
CA GLY A 700 1.61 6.55 -13.49
C GLY A 700 1.20 5.67 -12.30
N ILE A 701 1.80 4.49 -12.11
CA ILE A 701 1.51 3.58 -11.00
C ILE A 701 1.98 4.20 -9.67
N ILE A 702 1.01 4.76 -8.93
CA ILE A 702 1.30 5.67 -7.82
C ILE A 702 1.86 4.98 -6.57
N TRP A 703 1.58 3.69 -6.34
CA TRP A 703 2.13 2.97 -5.19
C TRP A 703 3.65 2.74 -5.30
N TYR A 704 4.21 2.71 -6.52
CA TYR A 704 5.67 2.77 -6.71
C TYR A 704 6.27 4.12 -6.25
N GLY A 705 5.41 5.15 -6.15
CA GLY A 705 5.73 6.47 -5.67
C GLY A 705 5.75 6.63 -4.14
N LEU A 706 5.25 5.66 -3.36
CA LEU A 706 5.03 5.79 -1.91
C LEU A 706 6.28 6.25 -1.11
N PRO A 707 7.50 5.73 -1.34
CA PRO A 707 8.71 6.28 -0.70
C PRO A 707 8.94 7.78 -0.99
N GLY A 708 8.55 8.26 -2.16
CA GLY A 708 8.62 9.67 -2.58
C GLY A 708 7.68 10.60 -1.81
N PHE A 709 6.63 10.08 -1.20
CA PHE A 709 5.73 10.86 -0.32
C PHE A 709 6.44 11.37 0.94
N LEU A 710 7.56 10.75 1.35
CA LEU A 710 8.41 11.30 2.40
C LEU A 710 8.93 12.70 2.00
N ALA A 711 9.41 12.86 0.77
CA ALA A 711 9.93 14.13 0.28
C ALA A 711 8.82 15.19 0.17
N ILE A 712 7.65 14.80 -0.35
CA ILE A 712 6.44 15.65 -0.37
C ILE A 712 6.12 16.14 1.05
N SER A 713 6.07 15.21 2.00
CA SER A 713 5.74 15.51 3.40
C SER A 713 6.73 16.48 4.04
N ILE A 714 8.04 16.29 3.80
CA ILE A 714 9.08 17.20 4.30
C ILE A 714 8.89 18.61 3.72
N LEU A 715 8.69 18.73 2.40
CA LEU A 715 8.47 20.03 1.76
C LEU A 715 7.20 20.71 2.29
N MET A 716 6.10 19.97 2.43
CA MET A 716 4.84 20.48 2.96
C MET A 716 4.99 21.05 4.37
N VAL A 717 5.67 20.35 5.29
CA VAL A 717 5.85 20.90 6.64
C VAL A 717 6.68 22.19 6.63
N GLY A 718 7.60 22.34 5.68
CA GLY A 718 8.35 23.59 5.47
C GLY A 718 7.48 24.73 4.96
N LEU A 719 6.63 24.46 3.98
CA LEU A 719 5.70 25.42 3.41
C LEU A 719 4.66 25.90 4.44
N ILE A 720 4.07 24.97 5.21
CA ILE A 720 3.09 25.29 6.26
C ILE A 720 3.73 26.16 7.36
N GLU A 721 4.96 25.87 7.78
CA GLU A 721 5.67 26.70 8.76
C GLU A 721 6.02 28.09 8.22
N ASN A 722 6.43 28.18 6.95
CA ASN A 722 6.69 29.46 6.31
C ASN A 722 5.41 30.29 6.21
N TYR A 723 4.29 29.66 5.85
CA TYR A 723 2.98 30.28 5.84
C TYR A 723 2.68 30.85 7.24
N LYS A 724 2.59 30.01 8.28
CA LYS A 724 2.23 30.37 9.68
C LYS A 724 3.07 31.50 10.31
N ARG A 725 4.28 31.76 9.81
CA ARG A 725 5.18 32.80 10.34
C ARG A 725 4.86 34.21 9.85
N GLU A 726 4.15 34.36 8.73
CA GLU A 726 3.85 35.69 8.17
C GLU A 726 2.65 36.38 8.85
N GLU A 727 1.63 35.66 9.32
CA GLU A 727 0.44 36.20 10.02
C GLU A 727 -0.25 35.23 10.98
N VAL A 728 -0.12 35.48 12.28
CA VAL A 728 -0.47 34.48 13.29
C VAL A 728 -1.97 34.17 13.37
N SER A 729 -2.89 35.12 13.16
CA SER A 729 -4.33 34.90 13.39
C SER A 729 -5.05 34.23 12.20
N LEU A 730 -5.04 34.88 11.02
CA LEU A 730 -5.72 34.38 9.83
C LEU A 730 -5.19 33.00 9.41
N GLN A 731 -3.87 32.82 9.42
CA GLN A 731 -3.24 31.57 8.94
C GLN A 731 -3.47 30.41 9.92
N LYS A 732 -3.54 30.68 11.23
CA LYS A 732 -3.95 29.66 12.21
C LYS A 732 -5.37 29.20 11.95
N LEU A 733 -6.29 30.13 11.66
CA LEU A 733 -7.66 29.80 11.29
C LEU A 733 -7.68 28.98 9.99
N THR A 734 -7.02 29.44 8.92
CA THR A 734 -6.93 28.72 7.64
C THR A 734 -6.42 27.28 7.84
N VAL A 735 -5.28 27.10 8.52
CA VAL A 735 -4.71 25.77 8.75
C VAL A 735 -5.66 24.91 9.57
N THR A 736 -6.35 25.48 10.57
CA THR A 736 -7.36 24.76 11.36
C THR A 736 -8.54 24.32 10.49
N THR A 737 -9.06 25.20 9.63
CA THR A 737 -10.13 24.87 8.68
C THR A 737 -9.70 23.76 7.72
N LEU A 738 -8.48 23.82 7.18
CA LEU A 738 -7.94 22.77 6.30
C LEU A 738 -7.81 21.43 7.02
N ILE A 739 -7.42 21.41 8.29
CA ILE A 739 -7.40 20.19 9.12
C ILE A 739 -8.80 19.57 9.18
N LEU A 740 -9.84 20.38 9.39
CA LEU A 740 -11.22 19.89 9.48
C LEU A 740 -11.71 19.35 8.13
N ILE A 741 -11.46 20.06 7.04
CA ILE A 741 -11.81 19.64 5.67
C ILE A 741 -11.05 18.37 5.27
N LEU A 742 -9.87 18.12 5.83
CA LEU A 742 -9.14 16.88 5.61
C LEU A 742 -9.74 15.71 6.41
N LEU A 743 -9.86 15.89 7.72
CA LEU A 743 -10.09 14.76 8.64
C LEU A 743 -11.54 14.29 8.66
N ILE A 744 -12.51 15.20 8.47
CA ILE A 744 -13.93 14.82 8.48
C ILE A 744 -14.25 13.89 7.30
N PRO A 745 -13.97 14.25 6.02
CA PRO A 745 -14.22 13.35 4.91
C PRO A 745 -13.44 12.04 5.01
N ALA A 746 -12.18 12.08 5.46
CA ALA A 746 -11.38 10.87 5.62
C ALA A 746 -11.94 9.92 6.70
N LEU A 747 -12.42 10.46 7.83
CA LEU A 747 -13.11 9.68 8.84
C LEU A 747 -14.43 9.12 8.31
N SER A 748 -15.23 9.94 7.61
CA SER A 748 -16.46 9.49 6.97
C SER A 748 -16.22 8.34 5.99
N LEU A 749 -15.22 8.49 5.12
CA LEU A 749 -14.79 7.45 4.17
C LEU A 749 -14.38 6.17 4.90
N ARG A 750 -13.62 6.33 5.99
CA ARG A 750 -13.19 5.16 6.75
C ARG A 750 -14.36 4.42 7.39
N LEU A 751 -15.32 5.15 7.96
CA LEU A 751 -16.51 4.60 8.61
C LEU A 751 -17.42 3.85 7.64
N HIS A 752 -17.57 4.36 6.42
CA HIS A 752 -18.29 3.69 5.36
C HIS A 752 -17.70 2.31 5.05
N ASN A 753 -16.37 2.26 4.93
CA ASN A 753 -15.63 1.03 4.65
C ASN A 753 -15.36 0.16 5.91
N PHE A 754 -15.86 0.54 7.09
CA PHE A 754 -15.50 -0.13 8.34
C PHE A 754 -16.41 -1.32 8.67
N GLY A 755 -15.79 -2.47 8.97
CA GLY A 755 -16.43 -3.65 9.54
C GLY A 755 -17.36 -4.36 8.57
N ARG A 756 -16.80 -5.17 7.66
CA ARG A 756 -17.60 -6.06 6.79
C ARG A 756 -18.30 -7.13 7.63
N GLY A 757 -19.57 -7.43 7.35
CA GLY A 757 -20.41 -8.37 8.11
C GLY A 757 -19.74 -9.73 8.34
N ASN A 758 -19.22 -10.37 7.29
CA ASN A 758 -18.49 -11.63 7.37
C ASN A 758 -17.30 -11.57 8.37
N LEU A 759 -16.54 -10.48 8.34
CA LEU A 759 -15.37 -10.31 9.22
C LEU A 759 -15.79 -10.08 10.66
N LEU A 760 -16.84 -9.28 10.89
CA LEU A 760 -17.38 -9.05 12.23
C LEU A 760 -17.89 -10.36 12.84
N LEU A 761 -18.67 -11.15 12.10
CA LEU A 761 -19.18 -12.44 12.57
C LEU A 761 -18.06 -13.47 12.78
N TYR A 762 -17.01 -13.45 11.97
CA TYR A 762 -15.80 -14.22 12.23
C TYR A 762 -15.08 -13.76 13.51
N ILE A 763 -15.00 -12.45 13.76
CA ILE A 763 -14.37 -11.90 14.97
C ILE A 763 -15.13 -12.37 16.21
N SER A 764 -16.46 -12.34 16.20
CA SER A 764 -17.31 -12.77 17.33
C SER A 764 -17.49 -14.29 17.44
N ASN A 765 -16.89 -15.06 16.54
CA ASN A 765 -17.00 -16.52 16.43
C ASN A 765 -18.42 -17.04 16.14
N VAL A 766 -19.27 -16.23 15.50
CA VAL A 766 -20.53 -16.72 14.90
C VAL A 766 -20.25 -17.47 13.60
N MET A 767 -19.25 -17.02 12.83
CA MET A 767 -18.78 -17.72 11.63
C MET A 767 -17.42 -18.38 11.87
N THR A 768 -17.24 -19.56 11.29
CA THR A 768 -15.95 -20.23 11.12
C THR A 768 -15.08 -19.49 10.09
N ALA A 769 -13.81 -19.89 10.00
CA ALA A 769 -12.89 -19.34 9.01
C ALA A 769 -13.34 -19.66 7.57
N ASP A 770 -13.86 -20.85 7.33
CA ASP A 770 -14.27 -21.33 6.01
C ASP A 770 -15.58 -20.67 5.56
N GLU A 771 -16.56 -20.52 6.47
CA GLU A 771 -17.79 -19.77 6.20
C GLU A 771 -17.47 -18.30 5.89
N ALA A 772 -16.56 -17.68 6.65
CA ALA A 772 -16.18 -16.29 6.40
C ALA A 772 -15.36 -16.15 5.10
N THR A 773 -14.53 -17.13 4.76
CA THR A 773 -13.81 -17.18 3.48
C THR A 773 -14.79 -17.33 2.32
N THR A 774 -15.78 -18.22 2.44
CA THR A 774 -16.86 -18.40 1.44
C THR A 774 -17.69 -17.14 1.32
N GLY A 775 -18.02 -16.47 2.42
CA GLY A 775 -18.73 -15.19 2.38
C GLY A 775 -17.95 -14.08 1.67
N ILE A 776 -16.61 -14.15 1.64
CA ILE A 776 -15.75 -13.20 0.91
C ILE A 776 -15.55 -13.65 -0.54
N PHE A 777 -15.32 -14.95 -0.76
CA PHE A 777 -15.11 -15.60 -2.06
C PHE A 777 -16.01 -16.83 -2.18
N PRO A 778 -17.26 -16.67 -2.67
CA PRO A 778 -18.27 -17.73 -2.70
C PRO A 778 -17.84 -19.06 -3.34
N TYR A 779 -16.92 -18.99 -4.30
CA TYR A 779 -16.43 -20.16 -5.05
C TYR A 779 -15.00 -20.58 -4.70
N GLY A 780 -14.32 -19.88 -3.79
CA GLY A 780 -12.90 -20.12 -3.51
C GLY A 780 -12.61 -21.54 -3.04
N LEU A 781 -13.40 -22.06 -2.11
CA LEU A 781 -13.22 -23.42 -1.59
C LEU A 781 -13.68 -24.50 -2.59
N GLN A 782 -14.70 -24.22 -3.42
CA GLN A 782 -15.12 -25.15 -4.47
C GLN A 782 -14.07 -25.28 -5.57
N VAL A 783 -13.39 -24.17 -5.91
CA VAL A 783 -12.24 -24.15 -6.82
C VAL A 783 -11.12 -25.02 -6.25
N HIS A 784 -10.81 -24.90 -4.96
CA HIS A 784 -9.85 -25.77 -4.30
C HIS A 784 -10.24 -27.25 -4.43
N ASP A 785 -11.46 -27.61 -4.01
CA ASP A 785 -11.93 -29.00 -4.03
C ASP A 785 -11.93 -29.61 -5.45
N LEU A 786 -12.30 -28.82 -6.47
CA LEU A 786 -12.29 -29.25 -7.87
C LEU A 786 -10.87 -29.61 -8.34
N PHE A 787 -9.91 -28.72 -8.13
CA PHE A 787 -8.55 -28.90 -8.64
C PHE A 787 -7.69 -29.88 -7.82
N GLU A 788 -8.09 -30.18 -6.59
CA GLU A 788 -7.51 -31.29 -5.82
C GLU A 788 -8.10 -32.65 -6.21
N ALA A 789 -9.35 -32.69 -6.66
CA ALA A 789 -9.97 -33.91 -7.16
C ALA A 789 -9.46 -34.30 -8.57
N ASP A 790 -9.15 -33.31 -9.42
CA ASP A 790 -8.74 -33.51 -10.81
C ASP A 790 -7.23 -33.25 -11.02
N GLN A 791 -6.42 -34.24 -10.60
CA GLN A 791 -4.97 -34.29 -10.82
C GLN A 791 -4.62 -35.59 -11.56
N ASP A 792 -4.79 -35.59 -12.89
CA ASP A 792 -4.59 -36.77 -13.72
C ASP A 792 -3.19 -36.84 -14.36
N GLY A 793 -2.39 -35.77 -14.22
CA GLY A 793 -1.04 -35.65 -14.75
C GLY A 793 -0.98 -35.34 -16.25
N ARG A 794 -2.13 -35.22 -16.94
CA ARG A 794 -2.24 -35.03 -18.39
C ARG A 794 -2.80 -33.67 -18.77
N TYR A 795 -3.79 -33.17 -18.03
CA TYR A 795 -4.42 -31.87 -18.27
C TYR A 795 -4.50 -31.00 -17.01
N ASP A 796 -3.44 -31.04 -16.19
CA ASP A 796 -3.40 -30.38 -14.88
C ASP A 796 -3.18 -28.85 -14.94
N GLU A 797 -2.90 -28.30 -16.13
CA GLU A 797 -2.68 -26.85 -16.31
C GLU A 797 -4.01 -26.09 -16.41
N ILE A 798 -3.98 -24.86 -15.90
CA ILE A 798 -5.16 -24.03 -15.66
C ILE A 798 -4.92 -22.67 -16.31
N TRP A 799 -5.76 -22.31 -17.26
CA TRP A 799 -5.74 -21.00 -17.87
C TRP A 799 -6.50 -20.00 -16.99
N LYS A 800 -5.86 -18.92 -16.59
CA LYS A 800 -6.42 -17.96 -15.62
C LYS A 800 -6.52 -16.57 -16.24
N ILE A 801 -7.72 -16.01 -16.23
CA ILE A 801 -8.03 -14.69 -16.77
C ILE A 801 -8.70 -13.85 -15.70
N GLY A 802 -8.05 -12.76 -15.31
CA GLY A 802 -8.71 -11.68 -14.58
C GLY A 802 -9.24 -12.02 -13.18
N THR A 803 -8.88 -13.14 -12.57
CA THR A 803 -9.32 -13.52 -11.20
C THR A 803 -8.19 -13.64 -10.16
N SER A 804 -8.52 -13.58 -8.87
CA SER A 804 -7.62 -13.94 -7.75
C SER A 804 -7.87 -15.35 -7.16
N LEU A 805 -8.77 -16.14 -7.78
CA LEU A 805 -9.13 -17.47 -7.28
C LEU A 805 -7.98 -18.49 -7.33
N ASN A 806 -6.90 -18.20 -8.06
CA ASN A 806 -5.70 -19.04 -8.07
C ASN A 806 -5.09 -19.23 -6.67
N TYR A 807 -5.31 -18.30 -5.73
CA TYR A 807 -4.88 -18.42 -4.34
C TYR A 807 -5.37 -19.71 -3.67
N PHE A 808 -6.53 -20.22 -4.07
CA PHE A 808 -7.15 -21.43 -3.52
C PHE A 808 -6.65 -22.72 -4.16
N ILE A 809 -5.93 -22.61 -5.28
CA ILE A 809 -5.34 -23.75 -5.99
C ILE A 809 -4.01 -24.06 -5.30
N GLU A 810 -3.81 -25.30 -4.87
CA GLU A 810 -2.49 -25.71 -4.39
C GLU A 810 -1.51 -25.61 -5.54
N ASP A 811 -0.25 -25.27 -5.24
CA ASP A 811 0.80 -25.42 -6.23
C ASP A 811 0.59 -24.48 -7.46
N ASN A 812 -0.17 -23.40 -7.26
CA ASN A 812 -0.68 -22.53 -8.32
C ASN A 812 0.40 -21.90 -9.22
N PHE A 813 1.61 -21.62 -8.72
CA PHE A 813 2.65 -20.98 -9.51
C PHE A 813 3.13 -21.79 -10.71
N TRP A 814 2.93 -23.12 -10.74
CA TRP A 814 3.27 -23.96 -11.88
C TRP A 814 2.05 -24.59 -12.55
N ARG A 815 0.86 -24.48 -11.96
CA ARG A 815 -0.38 -24.98 -12.54
C ARG A 815 -1.15 -23.91 -13.29
N THR A 816 -0.96 -22.64 -12.95
CA THR A 816 -1.79 -21.56 -13.51
C THR A 816 -1.01 -20.67 -14.46
N TYR A 817 -1.51 -20.50 -15.68
CA TYR A 817 -1.05 -19.50 -16.64
C TYR A 817 -1.94 -18.25 -16.56
N ASN A 818 -1.36 -17.09 -16.24
CA ASN A 818 -2.03 -15.83 -15.97
C ASN A 818 -2.08 -14.94 -17.22
N ASP A 819 -3.14 -15.09 -18.01
CA ASP A 819 -3.41 -14.27 -19.19
C ASP A 819 -4.45 -13.18 -18.87
N GLN A 820 -4.08 -12.27 -17.96
CA GLN A 820 -4.99 -11.24 -17.43
C GLN A 820 -5.60 -10.34 -18.52
N TYR A 821 -4.86 -10.08 -19.60
CA TYR A 821 -5.30 -9.23 -20.72
C TYR A 821 -5.76 -10.03 -21.93
N MET A 822 -5.79 -11.36 -21.84
CA MET A 822 -6.23 -12.27 -22.90
C MET A 822 -5.41 -12.14 -24.20
N ASP A 823 -4.16 -11.67 -24.13
CA ASP A 823 -3.32 -11.50 -25.33
C ASP A 823 -2.96 -12.86 -25.93
N VAL A 824 -2.56 -13.78 -25.07
CA VAL A 824 -1.97 -15.06 -25.47
C VAL A 824 -3.07 -16.04 -25.92
N ILE A 825 -4.19 -16.09 -25.22
CA ILE A 825 -5.35 -16.88 -25.66
C ILE A 825 -5.92 -16.33 -26.96
N ASN A 826 -5.88 -15.01 -27.19
CA ASN A 826 -6.33 -14.45 -28.46
C ASN A 826 -5.38 -14.76 -29.62
N CYS A 827 -4.08 -14.84 -29.35
CA CYS A 827 -3.08 -15.33 -30.30
C CYS A 827 -3.35 -16.80 -30.65
N LEU A 828 -3.60 -17.66 -29.66
CA LEU A 828 -4.05 -19.04 -29.88
C LEU A 828 -5.42 -19.14 -30.57
N TYR A 829 -6.23 -18.09 -30.54
CA TYR A 829 -7.56 -18.00 -31.13
C TYR A 829 -7.62 -17.09 -32.37
N GLN A 830 -6.48 -16.85 -33.05
CA GLN A 830 -6.36 -15.88 -34.14
C GLN A 830 -7.34 -16.12 -35.31
N GLU A 831 -7.69 -17.38 -35.62
CA GLU A 831 -8.62 -17.75 -36.70
C GLU A 831 -10.08 -17.69 -36.28
N ARG A 832 -10.36 -17.41 -34.99
CA ARG A 832 -11.70 -17.47 -34.39
C ARG A 832 -12.40 -18.83 -34.63
N ASN A 833 -11.61 -19.91 -34.69
CA ASN A 833 -12.10 -21.28 -34.82
C ASN A 833 -12.04 -21.99 -33.45
N PRO A 834 -13.19 -22.28 -32.82
CA PRO A 834 -13.25 -22.81 -31.45
C PRO A 834 -12.65 -24.22 -31.35
N ASP A 835 -12.90 -25.10 -32.32
CA ASP A 835 -12.33 -26.46 -32.35
C ASP A 835 -10.80 -26.43 -32.37
N LEU A 836 -10.24 -25.46 -33.09
CA LEU A 836 -8.80 -25.28 -33.20
C LEU A 836 -8.19 -24.79 -31.88
N LEU A 837 -8.84 -23.81 -31.23
CA LEU A 837 -8.42 -23.34 -29.90
C LEU A 837 -8.47 -24.47 -28.88
N THR A 838 -9.56 -25.25 -28.82
CA THR A 838 -9.69 -26.40 -27.92
C THR A 838 -8.56 -27.41 -28.13
N LYS A 839 -8.23 -27.73 -29.39
CA LYS A 839 -7.11 -28.65 -29.69
C LYS A 839 -5.76 -28.07 -29.27
N ARG A 840 -5.52 -26.78 -29.50
CA ARG A 840 -4.28 -26.09 -29.07
C ARG A 840 -4.13 -26.09 -27.56
N LEU A 841 -5.16 -25.70 -26.81
CA LEU A 841 -5.13 -25.70 -25.34
C LEU A 841 -4.84 -27.10 -24.79
N LYS A 842 -5.47 -28.14 -25.35
CA LYS A 842 -5.19 -29.54 -24.97
C LYS A 842 -3.78 -29.98 -25.32
N ALA A 843 -3.27 -29.61 -26.49
CA ALA A 843 -1.90 -29.92 -26.89
C ALA A 843 -0.87 -29.28 -25.95
N LEU A 844 -1.21 -28.11 -25.39
CA LEU A 844 -0.41 -27.40 -24.39
C LEU A 844 -0.61 -27.93 -22.95
N GLY A 845 -1.51 -28.88 -22.72
CA GLY A 845 -1.72 -29.48 -21.38
C GLY A 845 -2.78 -28.79 -20.51
N PHE A 846 -3.55 -27.84 -21.04
CA PHE A 846 -4.62 -27.17 -20.29
C PHE A 846 -5.89 -28.00 -20.24
N GLY A 847 -6.42 -28.19 -19.02
CA GLY A 847 -7.72 -28.82 -18.76
C GLY A 847 -8.83 -27.83 -18.44
N TYR A 848 -8.48 -26.66 -17.91
CA TYR A 848 -9.44 -25.73 -17.31
C TYR A 848 -9.18 -24.27 -17.67
N ILE A 849 -10.24 -23.47 -17.60
CA ILE A 849 -10.17 -22.00 -17.65
C ILE A 849 -10.91 -21.43 -16.43
N ILE A 850 -10.26 -20.51 -15.71
CA ILE A 850 -10.90 -19.69 -14.68
C ILE A 850 -10.95 -18.25 -15.19
N PHE A 851 -12.14 -17.68 -15.24
CA PHE A 851 -12.44 -16.43 -15.92
C PHE A 851 -13.21 -15.47 -15.03
N ASP A 852 -12.78 -14.20 -14.93
CA ASP A 852 -13.55 -13.12 -14.28
C ASP A 852 -14.39 -12.36 -15.32
N TYR A 853 -15.70 -12.30 -15.08
CA TYR A 853 -16.63 -11.53 -15.92
C TYR A 853 -16.34 -10.02 -15.93
N ASN A 854 -15.58 -9.52 -14.97
CA ASN A 854 -15.23 -8.10 -14.85
C ASN A 854 -13.87 -7.76 -15.48
N THR A 855 -13.21 -8.72 -16.11
CA THR A 855 -11.90 -8.49 -16.77
C THR A 855 -11.97 -7.35 -17.79
N TYR A 856 -13.09 -7.18 -18.50
CA TYR A 856 -13.28 -6.07 -19.45
C TYR A 856 -13.11 -4.69 -18.81
N ALA A 857 -13.36 -4.56 -17.50
CA ALA A 857 -13.25 -3.29 -16.76
C ALA A 857 -11.81 -2.91 -16.41
N LEU A 858 -10.82 -3.76 -16.70
CA LEU A 858 -9.40 -3.42 -16.53
C LEU A 858 -8.97 -2.29 -17.47
N SER A 859 -9.62 -2.15 -18.62
CA SER A 859 -9.49 -1.01 -19.51
C SER A 859 -10.76 -0.16 -19.46
N ALA A 860 -10.57 1.14 -19.22
CA ALA A 860 -11.65 2.13 -19.34
C ALA A 860 -11.91 2.57 -20.80
N ASP A 861 -11.14 2.08 -21.77
CA ASP A 861 -11.35 2.37 -23.20
C ASP A 861 -12.38 1.38 -23.80
N PRO A 862 -13.62 1.82 -24.07
CA PRO A 862 -14.66 0.94 -24.61
C PRO A 862 -14.38 0.50 -26.06
N ASP A 863 -13.58 1.27 -26.79
CA ASP A 863 -13.12 0.97 -28.16
C ASP A 863 -11.74 0.27 -28.15
N GLY A 864 -11.25 -0.08 -26.95
CA GLY A 864 -9.96 -0.72 -26.75
C GLY A 864 -9.98 -2.20 -27.15
N THR A 865 -8.81 -2.69 -27.58
CA THR A 865 -8.58 -4.09 -27.97
C THR A 865 -8.94 -5.11 -26.88
N LEU A 866 -8.91 -4.72 -25.60
CA LEU A 866 -9.32 -5.58 -24.50
C LEU A 866 -10.78 -6.03 -24.61
N ASN A 867 -11.69 -5.15 -25.03
CA ASN A 867 -13.10 -5.50 -25.13
C ASN A 867 -13.33 -6.51 -26.27
N GLU A 868 -12.67 -6.31 -27.41
CA GLU A 868 -12.73 -7.28 -28.53
C GLU A 868 -12.19 -8.65 -28.13
N LYS A 869 -11.02 -8.68 -27.46
CA LYS A 869 -10.42 -9.89 -26.89
C LYS A 869 -11.36 -10.57 -25.89
N TYR A 870 -11.97 -9.79 -25.01
CA TYR A 870 -12.91 -10.27 -24.00
C TYR A 870 -14.14 -10.92 -24.62
N GLN A 871 -14.79 -10.28 -25.59
CA GLN A 871 -15.99 -10.83 -26.24
C GLN A 871 -15.67 -12.15 -26.96
N ALA A 872 -14.55 -12.20 -27.69
CA ALA A 872 -14.15 -13.42 -28.41
C ALA A 872 -13.91 -14.60 -27.45
N VAL A 873 -13.21 -14.34 -26.34
CA VAL A 873 -12.91 -15.37 -25.33
C VAL A 873 -14.17 -15.78 -24.56
N LEU A 874 -15.01 -14.82 -24.19
CA LEU A 874 -16.28 -15.11 -23.51
C LEU A 874 -17.21 -15.95 -24.39
N GLU A 875 -17.32 -15.64 -25.68
CA GLU A 875 -18.10 -16.41 -26.63
C GLU A 875 -17.59 -17.86 -26.74
N TYR A 876 -16.27 -18.05 -26.79
CA TYR A 876 -15.66 -19.37 -26.77
C TYR A 876 -16.02 -20.14 -25.50
N ILE A 877 -15.80 -19.52 -24.33
CA ILE A 877 -16.07 -20.13 -23.03
C ILE A 877 -17.54 -20.55 -22.91
N LEU A 878 -18.49 -19.68 -23.24
CA LEU A 878 -19.91 -19.97 -23.04
C LEU A 878 -20.45 -21.06 -23.98
N ASN A 879 -19.87 -21.22 -25.17
CA ASN A 879 -20.44 -22.10 -26.20
C ASN A 879 -19.63 -23.38 -26.46
N TYR A 880 -18.36 -23.45 -26.05
CA TYR A 880 -17.44 -24.54 -26.42
C TYR A 880 -16.66 -25.13 -25.23
N THR A 881 -17.08 -24.81 -24.00
CA THR A 881 -16.53 -25.42 -22.78
C THR A 881 -17.65 -25.92 -21.89
N ASP A 882 -17.32 -26.83 -20.98
CA ASP A 882 -18.28 -27.39 -20.04
C ASP A 882 -18.16 -26.65 -18.70
N ILE A 883 -19.27 -26.16 -18.16
CA ILE A 883 -19.25 -25.40 -16.90
C ILE A 883 -18.95 -26.37 -15.75
N ALA A 884 -17.79 -26.21 -15.12
CA ALA A 884 -17.38 -27.02 -13.96
C ALA A 884 -17.93 -26.45 -12.65
N ILE A 885 -17.88 -25.12 -12.51
CA ILE A 885 -18.48 -24.40 -11.37
C ILE A 885 -19.36 -23.28 -11.95
N HIS A 886 -20.67 -23.41 -11.73
CA HIS A 886 -21.64 -22.40 -12.15
C HIS A 886 -21.51 -21.13 -11.31
N ASP A 887 -21.41 -20.01 -12.02
CA ASP A 887 -21.44 -18.69 -11.42
C ASP A 887 -22.84 -18.11 -11.37
N TYR A 888 -23.56 -18.44 -10.31
CA TYR A 888 -24.90 -17.91 -10.04
C TYR A 888 -24.88 -16.42 -9.64
N PHE A 889 -23.70 -15.82 -9.43
CA PHE A 889 -23.55 -14.43 -8.96
C PHE A 889 -22.82 -13.50 -9.94
N LYS A 890 -22.42 -14.00 -11.13
CA LYS A 890 -21.73 -13.26 -12.19
C LYS A 890 -20.42 -12.57 -11.74
N GLY A 891 -19.66 -13.22 -10.86
CA GLY A 891 -18.28 -12.85 -10.52
C GLY A 891 -17.23 -13.61 -11.34
N TYR A 892 -17.17 -14.94 -11.20
CA TYR A 892 -16.15 -15.78 -11.81
C TYR A 892 -16.73 -17.09 -12.35
N LEU A 893 -16.28 -17.51 -13.52
CA LEU A 893 -16.65 -18.78 -14.14
C LEU A 893 -15.45 -19.73 -14.15
N THR A 894 -15.65 -20.99 -13.73
CA THR A 894 -14.66 -22.07 -13.93
C THR A 894 -15.24 -23.08 -14.91
N VAL A 895 -14.54 -23.30 -16.01
CA VAL A 895 -14.94 -24.21 -17.08
C VAL A 895 -13.88 -25.25 -17.36
N LYS A 896 -14.33 -26.42 -17.80
CA LYS A 896 -13.52 -27.53 -18.28
C LYS A 896 -13.47 -27.53 -19.81
N ILE A 897 -12.30 -27.79 -20.37
CA ILE A 897 -12.08 -27.85 -21.81
C ILE A 897 -12.62 -29.19 -22.33
N GLN A 898 -13.45 -29.17 -23.38
CA GLN A 898 -14.12 -30.38 -23.87
C GLN A 898 -13.16 -31.51 -24.25
N GLY A 899 -13.53 -32.73 -23.88
CA GLY A 899 -12.76 -33.93 -24.16
C GLY A 899 -11.42 -34.00 -23.39
N THR A 900 -11.34 -33.31 -22.25
CA THR A 900 -10.31 -33.54 -21.22
C THR A 900 -10.81 -34.46 -20.11
N ASP A 901 -12.03 -35.00 -20.24
CA ASP A 901 -12.56 -36.09 -19.42
C ASP A 901 -11.95 -37.44 -19.82
N GLN A 902 -12.01 -38.40 -18.89
CA GLN A 902 -11.60 -39.80 -19.11
C GLN A 902 -12.37 -40.50 -20.23
#